data_AF-A0A3R8CP11-F1
#
_entry.id   AF-A0A3R8CP11-F1
#
_cell.length_a   1.000
_cell.length_b   1.000
_cell.length_c   1.000
_cell.angle_alpha   90.00
_cell.angle_beta   90.00
_cell.angle_gamma   90.00
#
_symmetry.space_group_name_H-M   'P 1'
#
loop_
_entity.id
_entity.type
_entity.pdbx_description
1 polymer ?
#
loop_
_entity_poly.entity_id
_entity_poly.type
_entity_poly.pdbx_seq_one_letter_code
_entity_poly.pdbx_strand_id
1 'polypeptide(L)'
;MEAASTATRSPSISTSPASITSDQASVNLNLSTGTLIAPSEAAGDPTEASVDSTGRRIQQRSNYSVKKKRELIALAQVAGVREVCRMEGVPRRTLRHWLDDAEKINSFEGPDSRKSIGRSGRREILPFGRQLTEFLENGRRQGREMTSSHMIGYIRQNHGQWLEGYLADKKSAESGQAALTRLCQRFVERHGFTHIGVGAMRPQAMAAITAVVSTNISAVHSNGTVTSSIIERTSHPTKDAVHNANDNSNKYDVEDNTPLLFGLDIGTTAIKCVLVKVDGGQVAAVANVSLSDVIVPTRPGEEAVKNKNGVLNVDQVLLAVQRAAKMLPEMARRRVTSVGICGQMHGIVWWCSRAVHEVAERLLSVGENGMFEEDGSSYEPVWSELITWQDQRCTPSFLDSCREKIARIKAMGDFASMPSRIAAGYGLASFAYTLEYSPRALVGMDACGTIQDLVAFILCGHTLPSETFMDTTDAHSWGGLNLQTQTWDPRVLRALRIPSSMLPAIKKPGTCIGHSSPGFSGFGLPDKIPVYVPMGDHPCSVYAALAQRQSSSSSSNSNITCGYFVTDIVLHTLVNIGTSAQMAIVLSSSDVAKLSSCSENASNLFDNMGNTSFEVRPFLIKDRFLGVAASLSGGNIFAWLVHQWQQWAEEMGVAPTRSESNEEQVVQSEDEVYARLIAMGLQRQDTDLTFVPTLNGERVDPSATGSISNLRMNNWSMGDISAALSRGLIDNLFAMIPEELQPLVLVQPIIGTGNALVRNELLQRFLLRYLTQPSQLQLQLQTVADAAVGAALTPSLLSGSPVVLDV
;
A
#
# COMPACT_ATOMS: atom_id res chain seq x y z
N MET A 1 -32.83 -62.84 -6.38
CA MET A 1 -32.40 -64.08 -7.04
C MET A 1 -31.37 -63.68 -8.08
N GLU A 2 -30.08 -63.79 -7.70
CA GLU A 2 -29.05 -64.63 -8.36
C GLU A 2 -28.62 -64.07 -9.73
N ALA A 3 -27.44 -63.43 -9.87
CA ALA A 3 -26.06 -63.91 -9.79
C ALA A 3 -25.55 -64.68 -11.03
N ALA A 4 -24.44 -64.18 -11.57
CA ALA A 4 -23.24 -64.88 -12.08
C ALA A 4 -23.08 -65.30 -13.57
N SER A 5 -21.98 -64.78 -14.15
CA SER A 5 -21.03 -65.40 -15.11
C SER A 5 -21.54 -65.72 -16.54
N THR A 6 -20.77 -65.84 -17.61
CA THR A 6 -19.39 -66.31 -17.83
C THR A 6 -18.86 -65.86 -19.21
N ALA A 7 -17.55 -65.99 -19.41
CA ALA A 7 -16.72 -65.60 -20.56
C ALA A 7 -16.92 -66.38 -21.88
N THR A 8 -16.38 -65.87 -23.00
CA THR A 8 -15.44 -66.61 -23.90
C THR A 8 -14.90 -65.82 -25.11
N ARG A 9 -13.66 -66.19 -25.49
CA ARG A 9 -12.97 -66.17 -26.82
C ARG A 9 -11.93 -65.09 -27.14
N SER A 10 -10.66 -65.53 -27.05
CA SER A 10 -9.53 -65.14 -27.90
C SER A 10 -9.52 -65.98 -29.21
N PRO A 11 -8.70 -65.64 -30.23
CA PRO A 11 -7.33 -66.15 -30.26
C PRO A 11 -6.24 -65.16 -30.75
N SER A 12 -5.02 -65.56 -30.39
CA SER A 12 -3.66 -65.02 -30.58
C SER A 12 -3.07 -65.12 -31.99
N ILE A 13 -2.13 -64.22 -32.33
CA ILE A 13 -0.87 -64.55 -33.07
C ILE A 13 0.29 -63.69 -32.52
N SER A 14 1.39 -64.38 -32.15
CA SER A 14 2.74 -63.91 -31.76
C SER A 14 3.57 -63.47 -32.99
N THR A 15 4.62 -62.64 -32.91
CA THR A 15 5.99 -62.99 -32.47
C THR A 15 6.93 -61.77 -32.44
N SER A 16 7.83 -61.72 -31.43
CA SER A 16 9.03 -60.87 -31.25
C SER A 16 10.19 -61.27 -32.23
N PRO A 17 11.48 -60.80 -32.20
CA PRO A 17 12.26 -60.20 -31.08
C PRO A 17 13.39 -59.15 -31.38
N ALA A 18 13.95 -58.63 -30.27
CA ALA A 18 15.36 -58.28 -29.95
C ALA A 18 16.11 -57.07 -30.59
N SER A 19 16.49 -56.15 -29.68
CA SER A 19 17.77 -55.42 -29.48
C SER A 19 18.70 -55.05 -30.64
N ILE A 20 19.21 -53.81 -30.65
CA ILE A 20 20.65 -53.46 -30.78
C ILE A 20 20.86 -51.95 -30.47
N THR A 21 22.02 -51.69 -29.89
CA THR A 21 22.71 -50.45 -29.48
C THR A 21 22.79 -49.33 -30.52
N SER A 22 22.92 -48.06 -30.09
CA SER A 22 23.59 -47.04 -30.91
C SER A 22 24.30 -45.96 -30.09
N ASP A 23 25.58 -45.80 -30.42
CA ASP A 23 26.56 -44.81 -29.96
C ASP A 23 26.40 -43.42 -30.60
N GLN A 24 27.18 -42.49 -30.06
CA GLN A 24 27.31 -41.06 -30.32
C GLN A 24 27.63 -40.63 -31.78
N ALA A 25 27.14 -39.43 -32.16
CA ALA A 25 27.92 -38.23 -32.54
C ALA A 25 27.38 -37.40 -33.74
N SER A 26 27.12 -36.10 -33.47
CA SER A 26 27.36 -34.89 -34.28
C SER A 26 26.75 -34.69 -35.69
N VAL A 27 26.01 -33.60 -35.93
CA VAL A 27 26.44 -32.28 -36.52
C VAL A 27 25.22 -31.39 -36.87
N ASN A 28 25.38 -30.09 -36.56
CA ASN A 28 24.66 -28.85 -36.90
C ASN A 28 23.72 -28.77 -38.14
N LEU A 29 22.64 -27.96 -38.04
CA LEU A 29 22.54 -26.62 -38.66
C LEU A 29 21.15 -25.94 -38.46
N ASN A 30 21.22 -24.67 -38.03
CA ASN A 30 20.39 -23.50 -38.34
C ASN A 30 18.86 -23.50 -38.19
N LEU A 31 18.37 -22.59 -37.34
CA LEU A 31 17.10 -21.89 -37.56
C LEU A 31 17.19 -20.43 -37.12
N SER A 32 16.54 -19.59 -37.92
CA SER A 32 16.69 -18.15 -38.06
C SER A 32 15.92 -17.36 -37.00
N THR A 33 16.51 -16.28 -36.53
CA THR A 33 15.90 -15.27 -35.65
C THR A 33 15.17 -14.18 -36.43
N GLY A 34 13.95 -13.86 -36.01
CA GLY A 34 13.19 -12.67 -36.42
C GLY A 34 12.64 -11.91 -35.21
N THR A 35 13.32 -10.80 -34.88
CA THR A 35 12.84 -9.50 -34.39
C THR A 35 11.89 -9.43 -33.17
N LEU A 36 12.45 -9.04 -32.01
CA LEU A 36 11.74 -8.35 -30.93
C LEU A 36 12.38 -6.97 -30.67
N ILE A 37 11.52 -6.01 -30.42
CA ILE A 37 11.76 -4.57 -30.29
C ILE A 37 12.39 -4.25 -28.93
N ALA A 38 13.49 -3.49 -28.93
CA ALA A 38 14.23 -3.06 -27.74
C ALA A 38 13.67 -1.77 -27.10
N PRO A 39 13.72 -1.60 -25.77
CA PRO A 39 13.67 -0.31 -25.11
C PRO A 39 15.08 0.31 -24.97
N SER A 40 15.14 1.60 -25.28
CA SER A 40 16.22 2.60 -25.13
C SER A 40 17.25 2.34 -24.00
N GLU A 41 18.52 2.12 -24.39
CA GLU A 41 19.70 2.11 -23.52
C GLU A 41 20.15 3.54 -23.12
N ALA A 42 20.32 3.76 -21.81
CA ALA A 42 21.18 4.81 -21.30
C ALA A 42 22.63 4.31 -21.32
N ALA A 43 23.45 4.88 -22.19
CA ALA A 43 24.86 4.54 -22.35
C ALA A 43 25.69 4.89 -21.10
N GLY A 44 26.35 3.90 -20.53
CA GLY A 44 27.47 4.04 -19.60
C GLY A 44 28.52 2.99 -19.94
N ASP A 45 29.65 3.44 -20.50
CA ASP A 45 30.77 2.58 -20.92
C ASP A 45 31.28 1.65 -19.80
N PRO A 46 31.57 0.37 -20.09
CA PRO A 46 32.32 -0.49 -19.18
C PRO A 46 33.80 -0.12 -19.25
N THR A 47 34.34 0.43 -18.15
CA THR A 47 35.79 0.68 -18.03
C THR A 47 36.58 -0.63 -18.13
N GLU A 48 37.34 -0.78 -19.21
CA GLU A 48 38.37 -1.82 -19.38
C GLU A 48 39.43 -1.72 -18.28
N ALA A 49 39.81 -2.87 -17.72
CA ALA A 49 40.92 -2.97 -16.77
C ALA A 49 42.26 -2.92 -17.52
N SER A 50 43.03 -1.84 -17.38
CA SER A 50 44.40 -1.79 -17.91
C SER A 50 45.36 -2.57 -17.00
N VAL A 51 46.23 -3.38 -17.62
CA VAL A 51 47.26 -4.19 -16.98
C VAL A 51 48.62 -3.58 -17.32
N ASP A 52 49.42 -3.23 -16.31
CA ASP A 52 50.82 -2.83 -16.51
C ASP A 52 51.72 -4.08 -16.70
N SER A 53 52.85 -3.88 -17.38
CA SER A 53 53.93 -4.79 -17.76
C SER A 53 54.54 -5.68 -16.67
N THR A 54 53.98 -5.69 -15.45
CA THR A 54 54.39 -6.55 -14.33
C THR A 54 53.23 -7.34 -13.69
N GLY A 55 52.04 -7.36 -14.30
CA GLY A 55 50.95 -8.28 -13.92
C GLY A 55 50.23 -7.96 -12.59
N ARG A 56 50.37 -6.75 -12.05
CA ARG A 56 49.57 -6.31 -10.88
C ARG A 56 48.26 -5.63 -11.32
N ARG A 57 47.11 -6.17 -10.88
CA ARG A 57 45.79 -5.51 -10.99
C ARG A 57 45.82 -4.15 -10.30
N ILE A 58 45.70 -3.06 -11.05
CA ILE A 58 45.43 -1.73 -10.50
C ILE A 58 43.95 -1.68 -10.15
N GLN A 59 43.61 -1.89 -8.88
CA GLN A 59 42.30 -1.46 -8.37
C GLN A 59 42.28 0.07 -8.39
N GLN A 60 41.62 0.68 -9.37
CA GLN A 60 41.24 2.08 -9.27
C GLN A 60 40.44 2.25 -7.97
N ARG A 61 40.97 3.03 -7.03
CA ARG A 61 40.23 3.42 -5.83
C ARG A 61 39.12 4.36 -6.24
N SER A 62 37.91 3.83 -6.40
CA SER A 62 36.70 4.64 -6.56
C SER A 62 36.57 5.56 -5.35
N ASN A 63 36.61 6.87 -5.58
CA ASN A 63 36.48 7.87 -4.52
C ASN A 63 35.01 8.31 -4.43
N TYR A 64 34.32 7.86 -3.38
CA TYR A 64 32.90 8.12 -3.13
C TYR A 64 32.70 9.42 -2.35
N SER A 65 31.72 10.24 -2.76
CA SER A 65 31.31 11.44 -2.02
C SER A 65 30.67 11.07 -0.67
N VAL A 66 30.59 12.01 0.28
CA VAL A 66 29.88 11.81 1.55
C VAL A 66 28.42 11.49 1.28
N LYS A 67 27.79 12.20 0.32
CA LYS A 67 26.43 11.89 -0.15
C LYS A 67 26.30 10.42 -0.54
N LYS A 68 27.17 9.93 -1.43
CA LYS A 68 27.13 8.55 -1.89
C LYS A 68 27.42 7.56 -0.76
N LYS A 69 28.27 7.90 0.22
CA LYS A 69 28.51 7.04 1.39
C LYS A 69 27.26 6.95 2.26
N ARG A 70 26.59 8.07 2.55
CA ARG A 70 25.33 8.11 3.32
C ARG A 70 24.25 7.30 2.62
N GLU A 71 24.03 7.54 1.32
CA GLU A 71 23.10 6.77 0.49
C GLU A 71 23.35 5.26 0.57
N LEU A 72 24.62 4.84 0.45
CA LEU A 72 24.98 3.42 0.48
C LEU A 72 24.94 2.80 1.87
N ILE A 73 25.23 3.55 2.93
CA ILE A 73 25.05 3.12 4.32
C ILE A 73 23.56 2.86 4.57
N ALA A 74 22.71 3.83 4.24
CA ALA A 74 21.27 3.72 4.44
C ALA A 74 20.69 2.56 3.61
N LEU A 75 21.09 2.43 2.35
CA LEU A 75 20.69 1.31 1.50
C LEU A 75 21.17 -0.05 2.06
N ALA A 76 22.36 -0.09 2.67
CA ALA A 76 22.91 -1.31 3.24
C ALA A 76 22.22 -1.74 4.53
N GLN A 77 21.64 -0.80 5.28
CA GLN A 77 20.80 -1.09 6.45
C GLN A 77 19.49 -1.76 6.02
N VAL A 78 18.94 -1.40 4.86
CA VAL A 78 17.70 -1.99 4.31
C VAL A 78 17.96 -3.30 3.57
N ALA A 79 18.76 -3.28 2.49
CA ALA A 79 18.94 -4.42 1.59
C ALA A 79 20.06 -5.40 2.03
N GLY A 80 20.86 -4.99 3.01
CA GLY A 80 22.01 -5.74 3.48
C GLY A 80 23.28 -5.52 2.63
N VAL A 81 24.42 -5.60 3.30
CA VAL A 81 25.76 -5.34 2.71
C VAL A 81 26.06 -6.18 1.46
N ARG A 82 25.61 -7.44 1.41
CA ARG A 82 25.86 -8.33 0.25
C ARG A 82 25.24 -7.72 -1.02
N GLU A 83 24.00 -7.30 -0.90
CA GLU A 83 23.16 -6.88 -2.01
C GLU A 83 23.60 -5.52 -2.55
N VAL A 84 23.80 -4.56 -1.65
CA VAL A 84 24.29 -3.22 -2.02
C VAL A 84 25.66 -3.28 -2.70
N CYS A 85 26.57 -4.13 -2.23
CA CYS A 85 27.86 -4.32 -2.90
C CYS A 85 27.71 -4.87 -4.33
N ARG A 86 26.74 -5.76 -4.56
CA ARG A 86 26.44 -6.32 -5.88
C ARG A 86 25.83 -5.26 -6.80
N MET A 87 24.83 -4.53 -6.31
CA MET A 87 24.10 -3.50 -7.06
C MET A 87 24.97 -2.29 -7.43
N GLU A 88 25.80 -1.83 -6.50
CA GLU A 88 26.49 -0.54 -6.60
C GLU A 88 27.98 -0.69 -6.94
N GLY A 89 28.45 -1.92 -7.13
CA GLY A 89 29.85 -2.23 -7.44
C GLY A 89 30.82 -1.82 -6.34
N VAL A 90 30.36 -1.61 -5.09
CA VAL A 90 31.21 -1.20 -3.97
C VAL A 90 31.83 -2.41 -3.29
N PRO A 91 33.16 -2.46 -3.08
CA PRO A 91 33.78 -3.59 -2.38
C PRO A 91 33.22 -3.79 -0.97
N ARG A 92 32.93 -5.03 -0.60
CA ARG A 92 32.33 -5.41 0.70
C ARG A 92 33.08 -4.87 1.91
N ARG A 93 34.41 -4.85 1.86
CA ARG A 93 35.26 -4.30 2.93
C ARG A 93 35.04 -2.79 3.09
N THR A 94 34.90 -2.07 1.99
CA THR A 94 34.71 -0.61 1.97
C THR A 94 33.36 -0.24 2.59
N LEU A 95 32.28 -0.91 2.17
CA LEU A 95 30.95 -0.63 2.70
C LEU A 95 30.82 -0.98 4.19
N ARG A 96 31.43 -2.09 4.63
CA ARG A 96 31.50 -2.42 6.06
C ARG A 96 32.22 -1.35 6.87
N HIS A 97 33.37 -0.87 6.40
CA HIS A 97 34.10 0.21 7.08
C HIS A 97 33.26 1.49 7.18
N TRP A 98 32.43 1.78 6.18
CA TRP A 98 31.51 2.91 6.26
C TRP A 98 30.35 2.66 7.23
N LEU A 99 29.87 1.43 7.36
CA LEU A 99 28.89 1.08 8.39
C LEU A 99 29.49 1.19 9.80
N ASP A 100 30.74 0.78 9.98
CA ASP A 100 31.47 0.93 11.25
C ASP A 100 31.68 2.42 11.60
N ASP A 101 31.89 3.27 10.59
CA ASP A 101 32.01 4.73 10.72
C ASP A 101 30.67 5.48 10.52
N ALA A 102 29.52 4.79 10.54
CA ALA A 102 28.26 5.37 10.07
C ALA A 102 27.86 6.65 10.80
N GLU A 103 27.98 6.68 12.13
CA GLU A 103 27.69 7.88 12.93
C GLU A 103 28.55 9.06 12.48
N LYS A 104 29.85 8.86 12.32
CA LYS A 104 30.80 9.90 11.88
C LYS A 104 30.54 10.38 10.45
N ILE A 105 30.07 9.49 9.58
CA ILE A 105 29.71 9.83 8.19
C ILE A 105 28.38 10.60 8.16
N ASN A 106 27.41 10.20 8.96
CA ASN A 106 26.10 10.83 9.04
C ASN A 106 26.18 12.20 9.73
N SER A 107 26.96 12.33 10.80
CA SER A 107 27.15 13.57 11.58
C SER A 107 28.12 14.58 10.94
N PHE A 108 28.59 14.35 9.71
CA PHE A 108 29.52 15.26 9.03
C PHE A 108 28.83 16.55 8.55
N GLU A 109 29.24 17.70 9.05
CA GLU A 109 28.62 19.01 8.73
C GLU A 109 29.22 19.73 7.50
N GLY A 110 30.11 19.09 6.73
CA GLY A 110 30.70 19.70 5.53
C GLY A 110 29.95 19.36 4.22
N PRO A 111 30.40 19.88 3.06
CA PRO A 111 29.70 19.66 1.79
C PRO A 111 29.59 18.19 1.41
N ASP A 112 28.38 17.77 1.03
CA ASP A 112 28.02 16.41 0.65
C ASP A 112 28.78 15.86 -0.57
N SER A 113 29.29 16.76 -1.43
CA SER A 113 30.14 16.45 -2.57
C SER A 113 31.57 16.03 -2.18
N ARG A 114 31.98 16.26 -0.93
CA ARG A 114 33.34 15.96 -0.44
C ARG A 114 33.56 14.45 -0.43
N LYS A 115 34.78 13.98 -0.76
CA LYS A 115 35.08 12.54 -0.85
C LYS A 115 35.71 11.93 0.43
N SER A 116 36.03 12.77 1.41
CA SER A 116 36.64 12.40 2.69
C SER A 116 36.08 13.26 3.82
N ILE A 117 35.82 12.63 4.97
CA ILE A 117 35.26 13.23 6.20
C ILE A 117 36.36 13.73 7.15
N GLY A 118 37.63 13.51 6.78
CA GLY A 118 38.78 14.11 7.45
C GLY A 118 39.95 13.16 7.59
N ARG A 119 41.04 13.48 6.88
CA ARG A 119 42.30 13.78 7.57
C ARG A 119 42.43 15.29 7.48
N SER A 120 42.74 15.96 8.60
CA SER A 120 43.12 17.38 8.55
C SER A 120 44.17 17.58 7.47
N GLY A 121 44.17 18.78 6.86
CA GLY A 121 45.15 19.15 5.86
C GLY A 121 46.57 18.74 6.25
N ARG A 122 47.35 18.35 5.24
CA ARG A 122 48.78 18.04 5.32
C ARG A 122 49.48 19.10 6.21
N ARG A 123 50.24 18.67 7.23
CA ARG A 123 50.95 19.56 8.17
C ARG A 123 51.65 20.70 7.41
N GLU A 124 51.50 21.91 7.92
CA GLU A 124 52.20 23.08 7.42
C GLU A 124 53.71 22.83 7.51
N ILE A 125 54.41 22.84 6.37
CA ILE A 125 55.84 22.51 6.28
C ILE A 125 56.70 23.60 6.95
N LEU A 126 56.15 24.81 7.08
CA LEU A 126 56.82 25.95 7.71
C LEU A 126 56.49 25.98 9.20
N PRO A 127 57.42 25.59 10.10
CA PRO A 127 57.17 25.53 11.54
C PRO A 127 56.95 26.92 12.18
N PHE A 128 57.25 27.98 11.44
CA PHE A 128 57.10 29.40 11.82
C PHE A 128 56.00 30.11 11.02
N GLY A 129 54.99 29.39 10.51
CA GLY A 129 53.90 29.94 9.69
C GLY A 129 53.23 31.17 10.32
N ARG A 130 52.98 31.16 11.64
CA ARG A 130 52.38 32.30 12.37
C ARG A 130 53.20 33.60 12.26
N GLN A 131 54.51 33.51 12.40
CA GLN A 131 55.42 34.67 12.32
C GLN A 131 55.49 35.21 10.88
N LEU A 132 55.41 34.33 9.90
CA LEU A 132 55.30 34.72 8.48
C LEU A 132 53.99 35.43 8.18
N THR A 133 52.86 34.96 8.72
CA THR A 133 51.57 35.64 8.58
C THR A 133 51.61 37.04 9.19
N GLU A 134 52.13 37.19 10.41
CA GLU A 134 52.29 38.49 11.07
C GLU A 134 53.18 39.45 10.27
N PHE A 135 54.28 38.96 9.70
CA PHE A 135 55.14 39.74 8.80
C PHE A 135 54.38 40.25 7.56
N LEU A 136 53.61 39.37 6.91
CA LEU A 136 52.82 39.72 5.72
C LEU A 136 51.69 40.70 6.04
N GLU A 137 50.99 40.51 7.16
CA GLU A 137 49.94 41.42 7.62
C GLU A 137 50.49 42.80 7.97
N ASN A 138 51.65 42.86 8.64
CA ASN A 138 52.29 44.13 8.98
C ASN A 138 52.77 44.88 7.72
N GLY A 139 53.34 44.17 6.74
CA GLY A 139 53.68 44.75 5.44
C GLY A 139 52.46 45.33 4.71
N ARG A 140 51.32 44.61 4.76
CA ARG A 140 50.05 45.06 4.20
C ARG A 140 49.47 46.28 4.94
N ARG A 141 49.54 46.32 6.28
CA ARG A 141 49.13 47.49 7.09
C ARG A 141 49.96 48.74 6.78
N GLN A 142 51.20 48.56 6.35
CA GLN A 142 52.10 49.63 5.90
C GLN A 142 51.93 49.99 4.42
N GLY A 143 50.91 49.44 3.74
CA GLY A 143 50.61 49.74 2.34
C GLY A 143 51.57 49.09 1.32
N ARG A 144 52.39 48.12 1.72
CA ARG A 144 53.33 47.43 0.82
C ARG A 144 52.66 46.21 0.20
N GLU A 145 52.87 45.99 -1.10
CA GLU A 145 52.48 44.75 -1.77
C GLU A 145 53.40 43.61 -1.35
N MET A 146 52.84 42.64 -0.62
CA MET A 146 53.58 41.49 -0.13
C MET A 146 53.52 40.34 -1.13
N THR A 147 54.67 39.71 -1.37
CA THR A 147 54.82 38.65 -2.38
C THR A 147 55.60 37.46 -1.82
N SER A 148 55.58 36.33 -2.54
CA SER A 148 56.37 35.15 -2.18
C SER A 148 57.87 35.46 -2.09
N SER A 149 58.38 36.41 -2.88
CA SER A 149 59.77 36.89 -2.78
C SER A 149 60.08 37.56 -1.44
N HIS A 150 59.15 38.34 -0.89
CA HIS A 150 59.32 38.97 0.43
C HIS A 150 59.34 37.93 1.55
N MET A 151 58.52 36.89 1.45
CA MET A 151 58.59 35.75 2.38
C MET A 151 59.92 35.02 2.30
N ILE A 152 60.44 34.77 1.10
CA ILE A 152 61.74 34.12 0.90
C ILE A 152 62.85 34.95 1.55
N GLY A 153 62.81 36.28 1.40
CA GLY A 153 63.71 37.21 2.08
C GLY A 153 63.61 37.11 3.60
N TYR A 154 62.39 37.11 4.14
CA TYR A 154 62.14 36.96 5.58
C TYR A 154 62.67 35.63 6.14
N ILE A 155 62.46 34.52 5.42
CA ILE A 155 62.96 33.19 5.81
C ILE A 155 64.48 33.15 5.78
N ARG A 156 65.11 33.73 4.76
CA ARG A 156 66.58 33.83 4.67
C ARG A 156 67.18 34.61 5.84
N GLN A 157 66.51 35.70 6.24
CA GLN A 157 67.02 36.60 7.27
C GLN A 157 66.77 36.11 8.70
N ASN A 158 65.62 35.48 8.96
CA ASN A 158 65.17 35.15 10.32
C ASN A 158 65.16 33.65 10.62
N HIS A 159 65.23 32.79 9.60
CA HIS A 159 65.14 31.33 9.74
C HIS A 159 66.22 30.59 8.93
N GLY A 160 67.44 31.13 8.90
CA GLY A 160 68.58 30.60 8.13
C GLY A 160 68.91 29.14 8.42
N GLN A 161 68.96 28.74 9.71
CA GLN A 161 69.23 27.34 10.10
C GLN A 161 68.18 26.35 9.58
N TRP A 162 66.90 26.73 9.60
CA TRP A 162 65.83 25.91 9.03
C TRP A 162 65.95 25.84 7.51
N LEU A 163 66.30 26.95 6.87
CA LEU A 163 66.46 27.03 5.42
C LEU A 163 67.64 26.16 4.93
N GLU A 164 68.77 26.17 5.63
CA GLU A 164 69.92 25.29 5.35
C GLU A 164 69.52 23.82 5.44
N GLY A 165 68.84 23.42 6.52
CA GLY A 165 68.32 22.06 6.68
C GLY A 165 67.30 21.68 5.59
N TYR A 166 66.41 22.61 5.22
CA TYR A 166 65.40 22.38 4.18
C TYR A 166 66.03 22.21 2.78
N LEU A 167 67.12 22.92 2.49
CA LEU A 167 67.83 22.87 1.22
C LEU A 167 68.84 21.72 1.11
N ALA A 168 69.34 21.20 2.23
CA ALA A 168 70.34 20.12 2.27
C ALA A 168 69.91 18.85 1.51
N ASP A 169 68.62 18.51 1.54
CA ASP A 169 68.07 17.31 0.87
C ASP A 169 67.69 17.55 -0.60
N LYS A 170 68.01 18.71 -1.18
CA LYS A 170 67.63 19.07 -2.55
C LYS A 170 68.72 18.73 -3.54
N LYS A 171 68.32 18.21 -4.70
CA LYS A 171 69.22 17.69 -5.74
C LYS A 171 70.20 18.72 -6.31
N SER A 172 69.84 20.01 -6.31
CA SER A 172 70.70 21.12 -6.71
C SER A 172 70.24 22.44 -6.07
N ALA A 173 71.11 23.46 -6.11
CA ALA A 173 70.77 24.80 -5.63
C ALA A 173 69.58 25.42 -6.40
N GLU A 174 69.50 25.24 -7.73
CA GLU A 174 68.35 25.75 -8.50
C GLU A 174 67.05 24.99 -8.15
N SER A 175 67.15 23.66 -7.97
CA SER A 175 66.00 22.83 -7.58
C SER A 175 65.48 23.20 -6.19
N GLY A 176 66.39 23.46 -5.24
CA GLY A 176 66.06 23.90 -3.90
C GLY A 176 65.40 25.28 -3.88
N GLN A 177 65.94 26.24 -4.64
CA GLN A 177 65.36 27.57 -4.75
C GLN A 177 63.96 27.53 -5.41
N ALA A 178 63.78 26.75 -6.48
CA ALA A 178 62.47 26.58 -7.12
C ALA A 178 61.45 25.89 -6.19
N ALA A 179 61.89 24.93 -5.37
CA ALA A 179 61.05 24.29 -4.36
C ALA A 179 60.64 25.26 -3.24
N LEU A 180 61.55 26.12 -2.79
CA LEU A 180 61.27 27.17 -1.80
C LEU A 180 60.28 28.21 -2.34
N THR A 181 60.47 28.66 -3.58
CA THR A 181 59.54 29.61 -4.22
C THR A 181 58.13 29.05 -4.31
N ARG A 182 57.97 27.79 -4.75
CA ARG A 182 56.66 27.13 -4.79
C ARG A 182 56.04 26.95 -3.41
N LEU A 183 56.85 26.68 -2.39
CA LEU A 183 56.38 26.56 -1.01
C LEU A 183 55.84 27.90 -0.49
N CYS A 184 56.58 28.99 -0.70
CA CYS A 184 56.16 30.33 -0.27
C CYS A 184 54.95 30.83 -1.08
N GLN A 185 54.89 30.55 -2.38
CA GLN A 185 53.75 30.94 -3.23
C GLN A 185 52.45 30.26 -2.80
N ARG A 186 52.49 28.96 -2.49
CA ARG A 186 51.33 28.24 -1.94
C ARG A 186 50.90 28.75 -0.56
N PHE A 187 51.85 29.26 0.24
CA PHE A 187 51.54 29.87 1.53
C PHE A 187 50.82 31.21 1.33
N VAL A 188 51.36 32.09 0.47
CA VAL A 188 50.73 33.36 0.07
C VAL A 188 49.30 33.15 -0.46
N GLU A 189 49.10 32.17 -1.36
CA GLU A 189 47.78 31.83 -1.91
C GLU A 189 46.79 31.37 -0.84
N ARG A 190 47.23 30.48 0.07
CA ARG A 190 46.39 29.96 1.17
C ARG A 190 45.95 31.04 2.13
N HIS A 191 46.78 32.07 2.34
CA HIS A 191 46.51 33.17 3.25
C HIS A 191 45.97 34.43 2.56
N GLY A 192 45.60 34.35 1.27
CA GLY A 192 44.89 35.41 0.56
C GLY A 192 45.75 36.63 0.16
N PHE A 193 47.05 36.43 -0.07
CA PHE A 193 48.03 37.49 -0.40
C PHE A 193 48.44 37.49 -1.89
N THR A 194 47.52 37.27 -2.84
CA THR A 194 47.86 37.28 -4.29
C THR A 194 47.65 38.66 -4.92
N HIS A 195 48.54 39.08 -5.84
CA HIS A 195 48.35 40.27 -6.69
C HIS A 195 47.07 40.16 -7.52
N ILE A 196 46.28 41.24 -7.54
CA ILE A 196 45.30 41.53 -8.58
C ILE A 196 46.06 42.16 -9.74
N GLY A 197 46.34 41.38 -10.79
CA GLY A 197 46.84 41.90 -12.06
C GLY A 197 45.67 42.23 -12.98
N VAL A 198 45.49 43.53 -13.26
CA VAL A 198 44.76 44.16 -14.38
C VAL A 198 43.30 43.73 -14.56
N GLY A 199 42.41 44.70 -14.30
CA GLY A 199 40.97 44.52 -14.24
C GLY A 199 40.27 44.38 -15.60
N ALA A 200 39.26 43.53 -15.60
CA ALA A 200 37.96 43.92 -16.14
C ALA A 200 37.09 44.32 -14.93
N MET A 201 37.21 45.58 -14.50
CA MET A 201 36.26 46.18 -13.56
C MET A 201 35.04 46.67 -14.32
N ARG A 202 33.84 46.33 -13.81
CA ARG A 202 32.71 47.26 -13.78
C ARG A 202 32.49 47.66 -12.33
N PRO A 203 32.63 48.94 -11.96
CA PRO A 203 32.27 49.43 -10.63
C PRO A 203 30.82 49.93 -10.62
N GLN A 204 30.06 49.56 -9.59
CA GLN A 204 28.98 50.38 -9.07
C GLN A 204 29.47 51.16 -7.85
N ALA A 205 29.19 52.46 -7.90
CA ALA A 205 28.97 53.42 -6.83
C ALA A 205 30.05 53.65 -5.76
N MET A 206 30.57 54.89 -5.69
CA MET A 206 30.05 55.91 -4.77
C MET A 206 30.76 57.29 -4.94
N ALA A 207 29.95 58.36 -4.85
CA ALA A 207 30.23 59.70 -4.27
C ALA A 207 31.32 60.59 -4.92
N ALA A 208 31.26 61.93 -4.97
CA ALA A 208 30.26 62.96 -4.68
C ALA A 208 30.83 64.32 -5.15
N ILE A 209 30.00 65.37 -5.10
CA ILE A 209 30.34 66.81 -4.98
C ILE A 209 30.79 67.54 -6.27
N THR A 210 29.95 68.50 -6.70
CA THR A 210 30.26 69.92 -7.08
C THR A 210 28.90 70.60 -7.35
N ALA A 211 28.39 71.49 -6.48
CA ALA A 211 28.28 72.97 -6.64
C ALA A 211 27.67 73.42 -8.01
N VAL A 212 26.77 74.41 -8.19
CA VAL A 212 26.23 75.53 -7.39
C VAL A 212 25.14 76.23 -8.26
N VAL A 213 24.08 76.77 -7.64
CA VAL A 213 23.26 77.96 -8.04
C VAL A 213 22.39 77.95 -9.32
N SER A 214 21.04 78.04 -9.15
CA SER A 214 20.16 79.15 -9.63
C SER A 214 18.66 78.77 -9.75
N THR A 215 17.84 79.34 -8.85
CA THR A 215 16.54 80.05 -9.04
C THR A 215 15.45 79.63 -10.06
N ASN A 216 14.20 79.60 -9.52
CA ASN A 216 12.92 80.14 -10.07
C ASN A 216 12.27 79.43 -11.29
N ILE A 217 10.95 79.32 -11.53
CA ILE A 217 9.68 79.91 -11.02
C ILE A 217 8.48 79.16 -11.74
N SER A 218 7.29 79.10 -11.11
CA SER A 218 5.90 78.98 -11.64
C SER A 218 5.47 77.76 -12.50
N ALA A 219 4.47 76.94 -12.12
CA ALA A 219 3.00 77.15 -12.01
C ALA A 219 2.21 76.96 -13.32
N VAL A 220 1.14 76.13 -13.27
CA VAL A 220 -0.27 76.42 -13.70
C VAL A 220 -1.04 75.12 -14.07
N HIS A 221 -2.20 74.98 -13.41
CA HIS A 221 -3.49 74.30 -13.70
C HIS A 221 -3.66 73.41 -14.95
N SER A 222 -4.42 72.30 -14.86
CA SER A 222 -5.89 72.37 -15.03
C SER A 222 -6.66 71.09 -14.65
N ASN A 223 -7.90 71.34 -14.20
CA ASN A 223 -8.98 70.40 -13.86
C ASN A 223 -9.55 69.66 -15.09
N GLY A 224 -10.18 68.51 -14.84
CA GLY A 224 -11.11 67.87 -15.77
C GLY A 224 -11.80 66.63 -15.21
N THR A 225 -12.86 66.82 -14.43
CA THR A 225 -13.84 65.81 -14.01
C THR A 225 -14.92 65.67 -15.09
N VAL A 226 -15.23 64.47 -15.58
CA VAL A 226 -16.60 64.08 -15.99
C VAL A 226 -16.84 62.59 -15.73
N THR A 227 -18.02 62.37 -15.18
CA THR A 227 -18.74 61.22 -14.64
C THR A 227 -19.31 60.19 -15.64
N SER A 228 -19.77 59.07 -15.04
CA SER A 228 -20.86 58.16 -15.44
C SER A 228 -20.47 57.01 -16.39
N SER A 229 -20.92 55.76 -16.22
CA SER A 229 -22.22 55.33 -15.69
C SER A 229 -22.21 53.90 -15.11
N ILE A 230 -23.14 53.70 -14.17
CA ILE A 230 -23.60 52.46 -13.55
C ILE A 230 -24.48 51.69 -14.54
N ILE A 231 -24.31 50.36 -14.61
CA ILE A 231 -25.40 49.41 -14.91
C ILE A 231 -25.30 48.25 -13.92
N GLU A 232 -26.17 48.27 -12.91
CA GLU A 232 -26.66 47.08 -12.21
C GLU A 232 -27.76 46.40 -13.04
N ARG A 233 -27.82 45.07 -12.93
CA ARG A 233 -29.00 44.16 -12.92
C ARG A 233 -28.49 42.75 -13.29
N THR A 234 -28.89 41.63 -12.69
CA THR A 234 -29.90 41.28 -11.68
C THR A 234 -29.67 39.82 -11.32
N SER A 235 -29.92 39.50 -10.05
CA SER A 235 -30.14 38.16 -9.49
C SER A 235 -31.36 37.45 -10.09
N HIS A 236 -31.30 36.14 -10.30
CA HIS A 236 -32.35 35.15 -9.95
C HIS A 236 -31.90 33.69 -10.19
N PRO A 237 -32.57 32.68 -9.59
CA PRO A 237 -31.91 31.63 -8.79
C PRO A 237 -32.01 30.18 -9.33
N THR A 238 -31.27 29.29 -8.66
CA THR A 238 -31.50 27.84 -8.38
C THR A 238 -31.76 26.87 -9.54
N LYS A 239 -30.95 25.79 -9.58
CA LYS A 239 -31.45 24.41 -9.74
C LYS A 239 -30.57 23.45 -8.92
N ASP A 240 -31.27 22.70 -8.10
CA ASP A 240 -30.80 21.81 -7.04
C ASP A 240 -30.05 20.58 -7.57
N ALA A 241 -28.99 20.20 -6.85
CA ALA A 241 -28.37 18.90 -6.94
C ALA A 241 -29.14 17.93 -6.03
N VAL A 242 -29.52 16.79 -6.62
CA VAL A 242 -30.39 15.78 -6.01
C VAL A 242 -29.73 15.14 -4.80
N HIS A 243 -30.33 15.42 -3.63
CA HIS A 243 -30.18 14.65 -2.41
C HIS A 243 -30.83 13.28 -2.57
N ASN A 244 -30.05 12.20 -2.52
CA ASN A 244 -30.53 10.92 -2.00
C ASN A 244 -30.23 10.87 -0.50
N ALA A 245 -30.99 11.65 0.25
CA ALA A 245 -31.17 11.45 1.68
C ALA A 245 -32.38 10.54 1.85
N ASN A 246 -32.17 9.32 2.38
CA ASN A 246 -33.25 8.63 3.06
C ASN A 246 -33.62 9.47 4.27
N ASP A 247 -34.67 10.28 4.12
CA ASP A 247 -35.32 11.02 5.19
C ASP A 247 -36.06 10.03 6.10
N ASN A 248 -35.30 9.36 6.97
CA ASN A 248 -35.80 8.96 8.28
C ASN A 248 -35.43 10.09 9.24
N SER A 249 -36.21 11.16 9.22
CA SER A 249 -36.26 12.16 10.30
C SER A 249 -36.84 11.52 11.57
N ASN A 250 -36.08 10.60 12.16
CA ASN A 250 -36.13 10.41 13.60
C ASN A 250 -35.65 11.72 14.22
N LYS A 251 -36.54 12.37 14.97
CA LYS A 251 -36.23 13.51 15.83
C LYS A 251 -34.89 13.25 16.51
N TYR A 252 -33.89 14.08 16.24
CA TYR A 252 -32.71 14.15 17.07
C TYR A 252 -33.16 14.63 18.44
N ASP A 253 -33.35 13.69 19.37
CA ASP A 253 -33.55 14.02 20.79
C ASP A 253 -32.29 14.77 21.25
N VAL A 254 -32.48 16.06 21.48
CA VAL A 254 -31.44 17.00 21.96
C VAL A 254 -30.92 16.61 23.36
N GLU A 255 -31.49 15.57 23.98
CA GLU A 255 -31.10 15.03 25.30
C GLU A 255 -30.41 13.65 25.25
N ASP A 256 -30.19 13.05 24.07
CA ASP A 256 -29.53 11.74 23.97
C ASP A 256 -28.00 11.85 24.22
N ASN A 257 -27.60 11.62 25.47
CA ASN A 257 -26.20 11.58 25.93
C ASN A 257 -25.57 10.18 25.84
N THR A 258 -26.18 9.24 25.13
CA THR A 258 -25.67 7.85 25.04
C THR A 258 -24.23 7.84 24.51
N PRO A 259 -23.30 7.11 25.14
CA PRO A 259 -21.95 6.91 24.61
C PRO A 259 -21.96 6.34 23.19
N LEU A 260 -21.04 6.82 22.34
CA LEU A 260 -20.92 6.35 20.96
C LEU A 260 -19.59 5.64 20.72
N LEU A 261 -19.63 4.62 19.88
CA LEU A 261 -18.49 3.88 19.33
C LEU A 261 -18.21 4.43 17.92
N PHE A 262 -16.97 4.79 17.62
CA PHE A 262 -16.57 5.22 16.29
C PHE A 262 -15.98 4.06 15.50
N GLY A 263 -16.49 3.85 14.30
CA GLY A 263 -15.97 2.88 13.33
C GLY A 263 -15.49 3.59 12.08
N LEU A 264 -14.32 3.18 11.59
CA LEU A 264 -13.73 3.66 10.34
C LEU A 264 -13.44 2.47 9.44
N ASP A 265 -13.87 2.54 8.18
CA ASP A 265 -13.51 1.60 7.12
C ASP A 265 -12.74 2.33 6.01
N ILE A 266 -11.47 1.94 5.84
CA ILE A 266 -10.57 2.47 4.81
C ILE A 266 -10.62 1.54 3.60
N GLY A 267 -11.65 1.71 2.78
CA GLY A 267 -11.85 0.94 1.55
C GLY A 267 -10.90 1.34 0.42
N THR A 268 -10.97 0.58 -0.68
CA THR A 268 -10.15 0.80 -1.88
C THR A 268 -10.55 2.03 -2.69
N THR A 269 -11.83 2.41 -2.64
CA THR A 269 -12.41 3.49 -3.44
C THR A 269 -13.04 4.59 -2.60
N ALA A 270 -13.42 4.28 -1.36
CA ALA A 270 -14.09 5.21 -0.47
C ALA A 270 -13.71 4.95 0.98
N ILE A 271 -13.81 6.00 1.79
CA ILE A 271 -13.65 5.97 3.24
C ILE A 271 -15.00 6.13 3.89
N LYS A 272 -15.35 5.23 4.81
CA LYS A 272 -16.61 5.26 5.53
C LYS A 272 -16.39 5.40 7.02
N CYS A 273 -17.15 6.28 7.66
CA CYS A 273 -17.17 6.45 9.11
C CYS A 273 -18.57 6.19 9.64
N VAL A 274 -18.69 5.56 10.80
CA VAL A 274 -19.95 5.34 11.50
C VAL A 274 -19.84 5.67 12.98
N LEU A 275 -20.95 6.15 13.54
CA LEU A 275 -21.14 6.27 14.98
C LEU A 275 -22.22 5.29 15.42
N VAL A 276 -21.91 4.42 16.36
CA VAL A 276 -22.80 3.36 16.85
C VAL A 276 -23.08 3.59 18.33
N LYS A 277 -24.35 3.53 18.76
CA LYS A 277 -24.71 3.63 20.18
C LYS A 277 -24.18 2.42 20.94
N VAL A 278 -23.59 2.64 22.12
CA VAL A 278 -23.17 1.54 23.00
C VAL A 278 -24.36 0.70 23.42
N ASP A 279 -25.48 1.36 23.74
CA ASP A 279 -26.72 0.72 24.12
C ASP A 279 -27.54 0.37 22.88
N GLY A 280 -27.72 -0.92 22.63
CA GLY A 280 -28.53 -1.43 21.51
C GLY A 280 -27.90 -1.29 20.13
N GLY A 281 -26.66 -0.82 19.99
CA GLY A 281 -25.90 -0.91 18.73
C GLY A 281 -26.50 -0.16 17.53
N GLN A 282 -27.45 0.76 17.75
CA GLN A 282 -28.05 1.53 16.66
C GLN A 282 -27.03 2.47 16.01
N VAL A 283 -27.04 2.56 14.68
CA VAL A 283 -26.20 3.52 13.93
C VAL A 283 -26.77 4.93 14.10
N ALA A 284 -26.03 5.79 14.79
CA ALA A 284 -26.40 7.18 15.07
C ALA A 284 -26.02 8.16 13.95
N ALA A 285 -24.94 7.88 13.21
CA ALA A 285 -24.50 8.69 12.08
C ALA A 285 -23.59 7.89 11.15
N VAL A 286 -23.59 8.24 9.86
CA VAL A 286 -22.72 7.66 8.83
C VAL A 286 -22.17 8.79 7.96
N ALA A 287 -20.91 8.67 7.56
CA ALA A 287 -20.31 9.49 6.53
C ALA A 287 -19.55 8.60 5.53
N ASN A 288 -19.54 9.00 4.26
CA ASN A 288 -18.84 8.30 3.19
C ASN A 288 -18.19 9.31 2.26
N VAL A 289 -16.90 9.13 1.96
CA VAL A 289 -16.12 10.00 1.08
C VAL A 289 -15.45 9.14 0.02
N SER A 290 -15.75 9.40 -1.26
CA SER A 290 -15.02 8.75 -2.35
C SER A 290 -13.61 9.32 -2.43
N LEU A 291 -12.61 8.45 -2.65
CA LEU A 291 -11.23 8.88 -2.89
C LEU A 291 -11.13 9.75 -4.14
N SER A 292 -12.00 9.53 -5.14
CA SER A 292 -12.06 10.37 -6.36
C SER A 292 -12.40 11.83 -6.07
N ASP A 293 -13.06 12.11 -4.95
CA ASP A 293 -13.56 13.44 -4.61
C ASP A 293 -12.54 14.23 -3.78
N VAL A 294 -11.38 13.62 -3.50
CA VAL A 294 -10.32 14.19 -2.68
C VAL A 294 -9.15 14.58 -3.55
N ILE A 295 -8.88 15.88 -3.59
CA ILE A 295 -7.78 16.48 -4.32
C ILE A 295 -6.58 16.58 -3.38
N VAL A 296 -5.44 16.06 -3.81
CA VAL A 296 -4.17 16.23 -3.10
C VAL A 296 -3.54 17.55 -3.58
N PRO A 297 -3.13 18.46 -2.67
CA PRO A 297 -2.40 19.65 -3.07
C PRO A 297 -1.08 19.26 -3.76
N THR A 298 -0.87 19.68 -4.99
CA THR A 298 0.39 19.47 -5.73
C THR A 298 1.33 20.66 -5.58
N ARG A 299 2.64 20.42 -5.56
CA ARG A 299 3.62 21.51 -5.61
C ARG A 299 3.65 22.15 -7.00
N PRO A 300 3.95 23.46 -7.13
CA PRO A 300 4.15 24.09 -8.43
C PRO A 300 5.24 23.36 -9.23
N GLY A 301 4.86 22.79 -10.38
CA GLY A 301 5.79 22.06 -11.27
C GLY A 301 5.83 20.54 -11.08
N GLU A 302 5.12 19.97 -10.11
CA GLU A 302 4.87 18.52 -10.02
C GLU A 302 3.62 18.14 -10.82
N GLU A 303 3.73 17.12 -11.68
CA GLU A 303 2.56 16.56 -12.35
C GLU A 303 1.61 15.91 -11.32
N ALA A 304 0.30 16.04 -11.56
CA ALA A 304 -0.69 15.32 -10.77
C ALA A 304 -0.37 13.81 -10.78
N VAL A 305 -0.34 13.20 -9.60
CA VAL A 305 -0.04 11.77 -9.44
C VAL A 305 -1.06 10.98 -10.25
N LYS A 306 -0.59 10.30 -11.31
CA LYS A 306 -1.44 9.40 -12.09
C LYS A 306 -1.67 8.12 -11.29
N ASN A 307 -2.94 7.78 -11.08
CA ASN A 307 -3.32 6.50 -10.47
C ASN A 307 -2.72 5.35 -11.27
N LYS A 308 -1.88 4.54 -10.61
CA LYS A 308 -1.37 3.28 -11.15
C LYS A 308 -2.23 2.17 -10.59
N ASN A 309 -2.60 1.20 -11.42
CA ASN A 309 -3.30 0.01 -10.94
C ASN A 309 -2.51 -0.66 -9.81
N GLY A 310 -3.16 -0.94 -8.69
CA GLY A 310 -2.51 -1.56 -7.53
C GLY A 310 -1.75 -0.61 -6.60
N VAL A 311 -1.79 0.71 -6.82
CA VAL A 311 -1.08 1.69 -5.97
C VAL A 311 -1.97 2.90 -5.66
N LEU A 312 -1.97 3.35 -4.41
CA LEU A 312 -2.73 4.52 -3.95
C LEU A 312 -1.83 5.57 -3.29
N ASN A 313 -2.20 6.84 -3.42
CA ASN A 313 -1.55 7.96 -2.76
C ASN A 313 -2.01 8.04 -1.29
N VAL A 314 -1.08 7.94 -0.35
CA VAL A 314 -1.36 7.97 1.10
C VAL A 314 -1.90 9.32 1.55
N ASP A 315 -1.43 10.43 0.98
CA ASP A 315 -1.90 11.78 1.33
C ASP A 315 -3.40 11.92 1.02
N GLN A 316 -3.83 11.39 -0.14
CA GLN A 316 -5.24 11.36 -0.54
C GLN A 316 -6.08 10.56 0.47
N VAL A 317 -5.57 9.41 0.92
CA VAL A 317 -6.28 8.58 1.91
C VAL A 317 -6.39 9.31 3.24
N LEU A 318 -5.31 9.92 3.74
CA LEU A 318 -5.33 10.65 5.01
C LEU A 318 -6.30 11.84 4.98
N LEU A 319 -6.32 12.60 3.88
CA LEU A 319 -7.29 13.69 3.65
C LEU A 319 -8.73 13.17 3.58
N ALA A 320 -8.96 12.04 2.91
CA ALA A 320 -10.28 11.41 2.83
C ALA A 320 -10.78 10.95 4.20
N VAL A 321 -9.92 10.35 5.02
CA VAL A 321 -10.24 9.95 6.40
C VAL A 321 -10.61 11.17 7.25
N GLN A 322 -9.84 12.27 7.15
CA GLN A 322 -10.19 13.53 7.81
C GLN A 322 -11.56 14.03 7.38
N ARG A 323 -11.82 14.09 6.07
CA ARG A 323 -13.07 14.61 5.53
C ARG A 323 -14.26 13.76 5.98
N ALA A 324 -14.15 12.44 5.89
CA ALA A 324 -15.20 11.52 6.31
C ALA A 324 -15.51 11.66 7.81
N ALA A 325 -14.48 11.75 8.66
CA ALA A 325 -14.70 11.97 10.09
C ALA A 325 -15.33 13.34 10.38
N LYS A 326 -14.87 14.42 9.73
CA LYS A 326 -15.42 15.78 9.93
C LYS A 326 -16.86 15.94 9.42
N MET A 327 -17.30 15.13 8.47
CA MET A 327 -18.70 15.11 7.99
C MET A 327 -19.67 14.57 9.05
N LEU A 328 -19.20 13.85 10.07
CA LEU A 328 -20.05 13.41 11.18
C LEU A 328 -20.43 14.61 12.08
N PRO A 329 -21.66 14.64 12.65
CA PRO A 329 -22.11 15.72 13.52
C PRO A 329 -21.16 15.95 14.69
N GLU A 330 -20.73 17.19 14.90
CA GLU A 330 -19.73 17.54 15.94
C GLU A 330 -20.19 17.11 17.34
N MET A 331 -21.46 17.34 17.68
CA MET A 331 -22.03 16.96 18.98
C MET A 331 -22.02 15.45 19.20
N ALA A 332 -22.15 14.65 18.12
CA ALA A 332 -22.04 13.20 18.19
C ALA A 332 -20.57 12.76 18.33
N ARG A 333 -19.65 13.37 17.57
CA ARG A 333 -18.20 13.08 17.69
C ARG A 333 -17.67 13.30 19.11
N ARG A 334 -18.16 14.32 19.83
CA ARG A 334 -17.78 14.58 21.23
C ARG A 334 -18.18 13.48 22.21
N ARG A 335 -19.16 12.63 21.86
CA ARG A 335 -19.63 11.49 22.67
C ARG A 335 -18.89 10.18 22.37
N VAL A 336 -17.93 10.20 21.45
CA VAL A 336 -17.16 9.00 21.09
C VAL A 336 -16.34 8.55 22.30
N THR A 337 -16.43 7.26 22.62
CA THR A 337 -15.73 6.62 23.75
C THR A 337 -14.70 5.57 23.32
N SER A 338 -14.70 5.15 22.06
CA SER A 338 -13.71 4.24 21.50
C SER A 338 -13.61 4.35 19.99
N VAL A 339 -12.46 3.97 19.44
CA VAL A 339 -12.18 3.94 18.00
C VAL A 339 -11.84 2.54 17.54
N GLY A 340 -12.66 1.99 16.65
CA GLY A 340 -12.36 0.80 15.86
C GLY A 340 -12.06 1.18 14.40
N ILE A 341 -11.08 0.53 13.80
CA ILE A 341 -10.66 0.78 12.42
C ILE A 341 -10.59 -0.55 11.68
N CYS A 342 -11.13 -0.60 10.47
CA CYS A 342 -10.86 -1.62 9.48
C CYS A 342 -10.46 -1.01 8.14
N GLY A 343 -9.99 -1.84 7.22
CA GLY A 343 -9.71 -1.38 5.87
C GLY A 343 -9.30 -2.49 4.94
N GLN A 344 -8.94 -2.10 3.72
CA GLN A 344 -8.49 -3.02 2.68
C GLN A 344 -7.33 -3.92 3.16
N MET A 345 -7.55 -5.23 3.08
CA MET A 345 -6.57 -6.25 3.48
C MET A 345 -5.39 -6.34 2.50
N HIS A 346 -4.38 -7.13 2.86
CA HIS A 346 -3.21 -7.52 2.06
C HIS A 346 -2.17 -6.44 1.76
N GLY A 347 -2.59 -5.19 1.60
CA GLY A 347 -1.73 -4.07 1.19
C GLY A 347 -0.63 -3.72 2.18
N ILE A 348 0.38 -2.97 1.71
CA ILE A 348 1.52 -2.53 2.51
C ILE A 348 1.90 -1.07 2.22
N VAL A 349 2.19 -0.33 3.29
CA VAL A 349 2.82 0.99 3.29
C VAL A 349 4.00 0.98 4.25
N TRP A 350 5.08 1.67 3.90
CA TRP A 350 6.24 1.90 4.76
C TRP A 350 6.30 3.35 5.20
N TRP A 351 6.77 3.61 6.42
CA TRP A 351 6.91 4.98 6.93
C TRP A 351 8.12 5.15 7.86
N CYS A 352 8.46 6.42 8.13
CA CYS A 352 9.45 6.86 9.10
C CYS A 352 8.73 7.26 10.40
N SER A 353 8.80 6.39 11.41
CA SER A 353 8.07 6.48 12.67
C SER A 353 8.28 7.79 13.41
N ARG A 354 9.50 8.34 13.37
CA ARG A 354 9.85 9.59 14.07
C ARG A 354 9.33 10.87 13.39
N ALA A 355 9.00 10.80 12.10
CA ALA A 355 8.66 11.97 11.29
C ALA A 355 7.18 12.00 10.87
N VAL A 356 6.52 10.83 10.82
CA VAL A 356 5.17 10.65 10.30
C VAL A 356 4.15 11.62 10.93
N HIS A 357 4.20 11.86 12.24
CA HIS A 357 3.25 12.76 12.92
C HIS A 357 3.38 14.21 12.48
N GLU A 358 4.60 14.75 12.43
CA GLU A 358 4.85 16.14 12.03
C GLU A 358 4.41 16.40 10.58
N VAL A 359 4.56 15.39 9.70
CA VAL A 359 4.12 15.50 8.30
C VAL A 359 2.61 15.36 8.19
N ALA A 360 2.02 14.41 8.92
CA ALA A 360 0.58 14.21 8.94
C ALA A 360 -0.13 15.45 9.48
N GLU A 361 0.34 16.06 10.57
CA GLU A 361 -0.22 17.32 11.08
C GLU A 361 -0.16 18.44 10.05
N ARG A 362 0.99 18.62 9.38
CA ARG A 362 1.14 19.60 8.31
C ARG A 362 0.13 19.35 7.20
N LEU A 363 0.08 18.13 6.65
CA LEU A 363 -0.87 17.74 5.61
C LEU A 363 -2.32 18.00 6.01
N LEU A 364 -2.70 17.62 7.23
CA LEU A 364 -4.07 17.69 7.73
C LEU A 364 -4.48 19.08 8.23
N SER A 365 -3.52 20.00 8.43
CA SER A 365 -3.75 21.40 8.81
C SER A 365 -3.98 22.32 7.63
N VAL A 366 -3.42 21.97 6.46
CA VAL A 366 -3.69 22.63 5.19
C VAL A 366 -5.15 22.35 4.84
N GLY A 367 -6.05 23.29 5.13
CA GLY A 367 -7.45 23.19 4.72
C GLY A 367 -7.59 23.08 3.20
N GLU A 368 -8.81 22.85 2.70
CA GLU A 368 -9.12 22.55 1.29
C GLU A 368 -8.53 23.54 0.24
N ASN A 369 -8.02 24.71 0.66
CA ASN A 369 -7.50 25.77 -0.21
C ASN A 369 -6.04 26.21 0.07
N GLY A 370 -5.27 25.50 0.91
CA GLY A 370 -3.92 25.97 1.30
C GLY A 370 -2.80 25.51 0.36
N MET A 371 -2.02 26.45 -0.18
CA MET A 371 -0.73 26.16 -0.82
C MET A 371 0.30 25.83 0.29
N PHE A 372 1.18 24.86 0.04
CA PHE A 372 2.32 24.61 0.93
C PHE A 372 3.21 25.87 0.99
N GLU A 373 3.53 26.36 2.19
CA GLU A 373 4.60 27.35 2.34
C GLU A 373 5.95 26.68 2.00
N GLU A 374 6.72 27.29 1.11
CA GLU A 374 8.04 26.80 0.68
C GLU A 374 9.02 26.83 1.86
N ASP A 375 9.30 25.67 2.47
CA ASP A 375 10.59 25.44 3.11
C ASP A 375 11.52 24.77 2.10
N GLY A 376 12.64 25.42 1.77
CA GLY A 376 13.60 25.00 0.76
C GLY A 376 14.41 23.73 1.10
N SER A 377 13.90 22.88 2.00
CA SER A 377 14.48 21.59 2.34
C SER A 377 13.98 20.51 1.36
N SER A 378 14.91 19.76 0.77
CA SER A 378 14.64 18.57 -0.02
C SER A 378 13.89 17.56 0.85
N TYR A 379 12.56 17.55 0.78
CA TYR A 379 11.72 16.68 1.60
C TYR A 379 11.92 15.22 1.16
N GLU A 380 12.60 14.43 1.99
CA GLU A 380 12.57 12.98 1.83
C GLU A 380 11.15 12.48 2.15
N PRO A 381 10.58 11.57 1.35
CA PRO A 381 9.25 11.04 1.63
C PRO A 381 9.26 10.31 2.98
N VAL A 382 8.31 10.65 3.85
CA VAL A 382 8.17 10.05 5.19
C VAL A 382 7.29 8.80 5.21
N TRP A 383 6.58 8.55 4.10
CA TRP A 383 5.88 7.30 3.81
C TRP A 383 5.96 6.99 2.32
N SER A 384 5.84 5.71 1.98
CA SER A 384 5.73 5.25 0.60
C SER A 384 4.33 5.48 0.03
N GLU A 385 4.16 5.28 -1.28
CA GLU A 385 2.83 4.97 -1.82
C GLU A 385 2.30 3.67 -1.17
N LEU A 386 0.97 3.54 -1.09
CA LEU A 386 0.32 2.31 -0.64
C LEU A 386 0.30 1.31 -1.78
N ILE A 387 0.96 0.16 -1.62
CA ILE A 387 0.80 -0.98 -2.53
C ILE A 387 -0.44 -1.75 -2.09
N THR A 388 -1.46 -1.85 -2.95
CA THR A 388 -2.75 -2.47 -2.62
C THR A 388 -2.80 -3.95 -2.96
N TRP A 389 -3.87 -4.63 -2.53
CA TRP A 389 -4.13 -6.04 -2.86
C TRP A 389 -4.25 -6.32 -4.37
N GLN A 390 -4.52 -5.29 -5.18
CA GLN A 390 -4.63 -5.43 -6.64
C GLN A 390 -3.26 -5.48 -7.33
N ASP A 391 -2.18 -5.16 -6.61
CA ASP A 391 -0.83 -5.12 -7.19
C ASP A 391 -0.37 -6.50 -7.71
N GLN A 392 0.06 -6.52 -8.98
CA GLN A 392 0.52 -7.72 -9.68
C GLN A 392 2.04 -7.69 -9.98
N ARG A 393 2.84 -6.88 -9.27
CA ARG A 393 4.30 -6.83 -9.52
C ARG A 393 4.99 -8.15 -9.21
N CYS A 394 4.44 -8.91 -8.27
CA CYS A 394 4.91 -10.23 -7.89
C CYS A 394 4.42 -11.26 -8.91
N THR A 395 5.22 -11.50 -9.95
CA THR A 395 4.92 -12.50 -10.99
C THR A 395 4.84 -13.91 -10.42
N PRO A 396 4.15 -14.87 -11.09
CA PRO A 396 4.16 -16.27 -10.69
C PRO A 396 5.57 -16.83 -10.46
N SER A 397 6.51 -16.54 -11.37
CA SER A 397 7.91 -16.96 -11.25
C SER A 397 8.62 -16.38 -10.01
N PHE A 398 8.32 -15.14 -9.64
CA PHE A 398 8.85 -14.54 -8.42
C PHE A 398 8.28 -15.21 -7.16
N LEU A 399 6.98 -15.48 -7.16
CA LEU A 399 6.29 -16.17 -6.06
C LEU A 399 6.79 -17.61 -5.89
N ASP A 400 7.04 -18.33 -6.99
CA ASP A 400 7.62 -19.68 -6.97
C ASP A 400 9.02 -19.65 -6.36
N SER A 401 9.87 -18.70 -6.78
CA SER A 401 11.18 -18.46 -6.18
C SER A 401 11.09 -18.17 -4.68
N CYS A 402 10.10 -17.39 -4.24
CA CYS A 402 9.86 -17.15 -2.81
C CYS A 402 9.49 -18.44 -2.07
N ARG A 403 8.57 -19.24 -2.62
CA ARG A 403 8.15 -20.53 -2.04
C ARG A 403 9.32 -21.50 -1.92
N GLU A 404 10.15 -21.61 -2.95
CA GLU A 404 11.38 -22.42 -2.90
C GLU A 404 12.36 -21.95 -1.82
N LYS A 405 12.60 -20.63 -1.72
CA LYS A 405 13.48 -20.04 -0.69
C LYS A 405 12.98 -20.40 0.72
N ILE A 406 11.66 -20.34 0.95
CA ILE A 406 11.02 -20.70 2.23
C ILE A 406 11.17 -22.20 2.51
N ALA A 407 10.87 -23.06 1.52
CA ALA A 407 10.93 -24.52 1.66
C ALA A 407 12.34 -25.04 2.00
N ARG A 408 13.40 -24.35 1.56
CA ARG A 408 14.80 -24.70 1.90
C ARG A 408 15.14 -24.49 3.38
N ILE A 409 14.40 -23.68 4.13
CA ILE A 409 14.65 -23.45 5.55
C ILE A 409 13.93 -24.52 6.36
N LYS A 410 14.69 -25.49 6.90
CA LYS A 410 14.16 -26.56 7.76
C LYS A 410 13.35 -25.98 8.93
N ALA A 411 12.16 -26.54 9.16
CA ALA A 411 11.43 -26.33 10.39
C ALA A 411 12.27 -26.83 11.58
N MET A 412 12.34 -26.05 12.65
CA MET A 412 12.90 -26.53 13.92
C MET A 412 11.73 -27.08 14.75
N GLY A 413 11.79 -28.38 15.10
CA GLY A 413 10.81 -29.06 15.96
C GLY A 413 9.71 -29.85 15.23
N ASP A 414 9.06 -30.76 15.95
CA ASP A 414 8.04 -31.72 15.46
C ASP A 414 6.65 -31.10 15.17
N PHE A 415 6.50 -29.78 15.36
CA PHE A 415 5.24 -29.05 15.12
C PHE A 415 5.45 -27.93 14.11
N ALA A 416 5.80 -28.30 12.88
CA ALA A 416 5.88 -27.33 11.79
C ALA A 416 4.46 -26.83 11.44
N SER A 417 3.99 -25.77 12.09
CA SER A 417 2.85 -24.99 11.59
C SER A 417 3.18 -24.59 10.15
N MET A 418 2.26 -24.87 9.23
CA MET A 418 2.47 -24.51 7.83
C MET A 418 2.41 -22.99 7.69
N PRO A 419 3.40 -22.36 7.02
CA PRO A 419 3.39 -20.91 6.84
C PRO A 419 2.23 -20.50 5.95
N SER A 420 1.66 -19.32 6.23
CA SER A 420 0.59 -18.74 5.41
C SER A 420 1.04 -18.57 3.95
N ARG A 421 0.09 -18.55 3.00
CA ARG A 421 0.40 -18.47 1.56
C ARG A 421 1.04 -17.14 1.20
N ILE A 422 2.15 -17.15 0.45
CA ILE A 422 2.69 -15.97 -0.22
C ILE A 422 2.03 -15.84 -1.60
N ALA A 423 1.42 -14.69 -1.90
CA ALA A 423 0.69 -14.42 -3.14
C ALA A 423 0.93 -12.99 -3.65
N ALA A 424 0.61 -12.73 -4.91
CA ALA A 424 0.58 -11.36 -5.43
C ALA A 424 -0.44 -10.51 -4.65
N GLY A 425 -0.15 -9.23 -4.47
CA GLY A 425 -0.92 -8.31 -3.62
C GLY A 425 -0.68 -8.46 -2.11
N TYR A 426 -0.01 -9.51 -1.63
CA TYR A 426 0.25 -9.71 -0.19
C TYR A 426 1.46 -8.92 0.28
N GLY A 427 1.36 -8.32 1.47
CA GLY A 427 2.36 -7.41 2.02
C GLY A 427 3.78 -7.96 2.08
N LEU A 428 3.99 -9.19 2.56
CA LEU A 428 5.35 -9.76 2.59
C LEU A 428 5.89 -10.11 1.20
N ALA A 429 5.03 -10.44 0.23
CA ALA A 429 5.45 -10.64 -1.15
C ALA A 429 5.95 -9.31 -1.75
N SER A 430 5.15 -8.25 -1.60
CA SER A 430 5.48 -6.90 -2.02
C SER A 430 6.72 -6.34 -1.31
N PHE A 431 6.92 -6.66 -0.03
CA PHE A 431 8.14 -6.33 0.71
C PHE A 431 9.35 -7.06 0.13
N ALA A 432 9.28 -8.38 -0.02
CA ALA A 432 10.37 -9.16 -0.62
C ALA A 432 10.73 -8.65 -2.02
N TYR A 433 9.72 -8.35 -2.85
CA TYR A 433 9.91 -7.78 -4.18
C TYR A 433 10.60 -6.42 -4.10
N THR A 434 10.16 -5.53 -3.20
CA THR A 434 10.73 -4.20 -3.06
C THR A 434 12.18 -4.27 -2.57
N LEU A 435 12.51 -5.19 -1.66
CA LEU A 435 13.90 -5.43 -1.23
C LEU A 435 14.79 -5.93 -2.38
N GLU A 436 14.25 -6.76 -3.28
CA GLU A 436 15.03 -7.37 -4.38
C GLU A 436 15.21 -6.41 -5.56
N TYR A 437 14.18 -5.67 -5.94
CA TYR A 437 14.16 -4.86 -7.17
C TYR A 437 14.26 -3.35 -6.93
N SER A 438 13.77 -2.84 -5.81
CA SER A 438 13.67 -1.39 -5.53
C SER A 438 14.04 -1.02 -4.09
N PRO A 439 15.14 -1.52 -3.50
CA PRO A 439 15.42 -1.33 -2.07
C PRO A 439 15.66 0.13 -1.66
N ARG A 440 16.02 0.99 -2.62
CA ARG A 440 16.14 2.44 -2.37
C ARG A 440 14.82 3.08 -1.95
N ALA A 441 13.67 2.51 -2.34
CA ALA A 441 12.35 2.99 -1.94
C ALA A 441 12.06 2.85 -0.44
N LEU A 442 12.86 2.04 0.28
CA LEU A 442 12.72 1.80 1.71
C LEU A 442 13.74 2.58 2.55
N VAL A 443 14.63 3.34 1.90
CA VAL A 443 15.61 4.17 2.61
C VAL A 443 14.87 5.25 3.41
N GLY A 444 15.22 5.38 4.69
CA GLY A 444 14.57 6.32 5.61
C GLY A 444 13.33 5.76 6.32
N MET A 445 12.80 4.62 5.86
CA MET A 445 11.67 3.94 6.47
C MET A 445 12.14 2.97 7.55
N ASP A 446 11.41 2.91 8.66
CA ASP A 446 11.72 2.06 9.81
C ASP A 446 10.52 1.25 10.32
N ALA A 447 9.32 1.48 9.78
CA ALA A 447 8.10 0.74 10.08
C ALA A 447 7.29 0.43 8.81
N CYS A 448 6.38 -0.53 8.90
CA CYS A 448 5.39 -0.85 7.87
C CYS A 448 4.12 -1.46 8.45
N GLY A 449 3.07 -1.46 7.66
CA GLY A 449 1.75 -1.99 8.02
C GLY A 449 0.79 -1.84 6.84
N THR A 450 -0.48 -2.15 7.08
CA THR A 450 -1.57 -1.76 6.19
C THR A 450 -1.83 -0.25 6.29
N ILE A 451 -2.73 0.27 5.46
CA ILE A 451 -3.10 1.70 5.51
C ILE A 451 -3.84 2.05 6.81
N GLN A 452 -4.65 1.14 7.33
CA GLN A 452 -5.34 1.28 8.60
C GLN A 452 -4.38 1.23 9.79
N ASP A 453 -3.30 0.45 9.72
CA ASP A 453 -2.24 0.44 10.74
C ASP A 453 -1.51 1.79 10.79
N LEU A 454 -1.20 2.39 9.63
CA LEU A 454 -0.60 3.72 9.55
C LEU A 454 -1.54 4.79 10.14
N VAL A 455 -2.83 4.77 9.80
CA VAL A 455 -3.81 5.72 10.36
C VAL A 455 -3.92 5.56 11.87
N ALA A 456 -3.93 4.34 12.39
CA ALA A 456 -3.95 4.10 13.83
C ALA A 456 -2.66 4.57 14.52
N PHE A 457 -1.50 4.36 13.89
CA PHE A 457 -0.20 4.84 14.35
C PHE A 457 -0.17 6.37 14.48
N ILE A 458 -0.70 7.07 13.46
CA ILE A 458 -0.87 8.52 13.47
C ILE A 458 -1.82 8.95 14.59
N LEU A 459 -3.02 8.36 14.66
CA LEU A 459 -4.06 8.71 15.63
C LEU A 459 -3.58 8.54 17.08
N CYS A 460 -2.80 7.50 17.36
CA CYS A 460 -2.29 7.23 18.70
C CYS A 460 -1.07 8.09 19.10
N GLY A 461 -0.49 8.87 18.18
CA GLY A 461 0.72 9.64 18.49
C GLY A 461 1.98 8.77 18.66
N HIS A 462 2.03 7.55 18.11
CA HIS A 462 3.15 6.63 18.26
C HIS A 462 4.39 7.12 17.53
N THR A 463 5.60 7.02 18.06
CA THR A 463 6.80 7.57 17.39
C THR A 463 7.90 6.55 17.14
N LEU A 464 7.70 5.33 17.64
CA LEU A 464 8.68 4.25 17.56
C LEU A 464 8.17 3.10 16.69
N PRO A 465 9.02 2.43 15.89
CA PRO A 465 8.63 1.24 15.13
C PRO A 465 8.03 0.12 15.99
N SER A 466 8.43 0.02 17.26
CA SER A 466 7.89 -0.94 18.23
C SER A 466 6.44 -0.70 18.62
N GLU A 467 5.89 0.46 18.28
CA GLU A 467 4.50 0.86 18.51
C GLU A 467 3.64 0.66 17.25
N THR A 468 4.18 -0.03 16.25
CA THR A 468 3.43 -0.47 15.05
C THR A 468 2.76 -1.80 15.35
N PHE A 469 1.44 -1.85 15.19
CA PHE A 469 0.62 -3.02 15.53
C PHE A 469 -0.23 -3.44 14.32
N MET A 470 -0.55 -4.73 14.27
CA MET A 470 -1.40 -5.34 13.22
C MET A 470 -2.16 -6.50 13.84
N ASP A 471 -3.39 -6.78 13.40
CA ASP A 471 -4.14 -7.92 13.91
C ASP A 471 -3.80 -9.25 13.19
N THR A 472 -4.35 -10.35 13.69
CA THR A 472 -4.14 -11.68 13.09
C THR A 472 -4.81 -11.84 11.72
N THR A 473 -5.88 -11.12 11.41
CA THR A 473 -6.55 -11.21 10.11
C THR A 473 -5.71 -10.57 9.02
N ASP A 474 -5.18 -9.36 9.24
CA ASP A 474 -4.28 -8.70 8.29
C ASP A 474 -2.92 -9.40 8.21
N ALA A 475 -2.36 -9.85 9.33
CA ALA A 475 -1.08 -10.59 9.33
C ALA A 475 -1.17 -11.92 8.56
N HIS A 476 -2.32 -12.62 8.63
CA HIS A 476 -2.55 -13.80 7.81
C HIS A 476 -2.58 -13.45 6.31
N SER A 477 -3.26 -12.34 5.98
CA SER A 477 -3.40 -11.81 4.63
C SER A 477 -2.07 -11.33 4.00
N TRP A 478 -0.99 -11.28 4.79
CA TRP A 478 0.38 -10.97 4.36
C TRP A 478 1.23 -12.21 4.05
N GLY A 479 0.78 -13.42 4.40
CA GLY A 479 1.45 -14.68 4.03
C GLY A 479 2.62 -15.11 4.93
N GLY A 480 2.79 -14.51 6.12
CA GLY A 480 3.87 -14.85 7.05
C GLY A 480 3.46 -15.12 8.48
N LEU A 481 2.16 -15.18 8.77
CA LEU A 481 1.65 -15.50 10.09
C LEU A 481 1.85 -16.99 10.41
N ASN A 482 2.41 -17.27 11.58
CA ASN A 482 2.33 -18.58 12.23
C ASN A 482 1.04 -18.64 13.06
N LEU A 483 0.11 -19.49 12.64
CA LEU A 483 -1.23 -19.60 13.26
C LEU A 483 -1.19 -20.14 14.69
N GLN A 484 -0.16 -20.94 15.04
CA GLN A 484 -0.01 -21.52 16.37
C GLN A 484 0.54 -20.50 17.36
N THR A 485 1.58 -19.75 16.98
CA THR A 485 2.21 -18.77 17.87
C THR A 485 1.57 -17.40 17.79
N GLN A 486 0.76 -17.13 16.75
CA GLN A 486 0.21 -15.81 16.43
C GLN A 486 1.30 -14.73 16.27
N THR A 487 2.43 -15.11 15.69
CA THR A 487 3.57 -14.22 15.40
C THR A 487 4.06 -14.40 13.97
N TRP A 488 4.91 -13.50 13.48
CA TRP A 488 5.60 -13.68 12.21
C TRP A 488 6.47 -14.94 12.23
N ASP A 489 6.40 -15.75 11.18
CA ASP A 489 7.20 -16.96 11.04
C ASP A 489 8.68 -16.59 10.73
N PRO A 490 9.63 -16.88 11.65
CA PRO A 490 11.03 -16.54 11.43
C PRO A 490 11.65 -17.24 10.22
N ARG A 491 11.09 -18.36 9.76
CA ARG A 491 11.53 -19.04 8.53
C ARG A 491 11.19 -18.19 7.31
N VAL A 492 9.96 -17.68 7.23
CA VAL A 492 9.52 -16.81 6.12
C VAL A 492 10.36 -15.54 6.10
N LEU A 493 10.54 -14.89 7.25
CA LEU A 493 11.33 -13.65 7.34
C LEU A 493 12.78 -13.87 6.91
N ARG A 494 13.43 -14.94 7.38
CA ARG A 494 14.81 -15.27 6.98
C ARG A 494 14.93 -15.62 5.50
N ALA A 495 13.99 -16.39 4.95
CA ALA A 495 14.00 -16.79 3.55
C ALA A 495 13.86 -15.59 2.61
N LEU A 496 12.96 -14.68 2.95
CA LEU A 496 12.65 -13.48 2.16
C LEU A 496 13.54 -12.27 2.51
N ARG A 497 14.44 -12.42 3.50
CA ARG A 497 15.34 -11.36 4.00
C ARG A 497 14.61 -10.13 4.52
N ILE A 498 13.40 -10.31 5.05
CA ILE A 498 12.58 -9.22 5.58
C ILE A 498 13.08 -8.87 6.99
N PRO A 499 13.41 -7.58 7.26
CA PRO A 499 13.87 -7.15 8.57
C PRO A 499 12.72 -7.16 9.57
N SER A 500 12.79 -8.05 10.56
CA SER A 500 11.75 -8.18 11.59
C SER A 500 11.55 -6.91 12.43
N SER A 501 12.54 -6.02 12.48
CA SER A 501 12.47 -4.75 13.21
C SER A 501 11.52 -3.73 12.59
N MET A 502 11.17 -3.88 11.31
CA MET A 502 10.21 -2.99 10.63
C MET A 502 8.77 -3.51 10.67
N LEU A 503 8.59 -4.80 10.97
CA LEU A 503 7.27 -5.43 10.94
C LEU A 503 6.45 -5.05 12.18
N PRO A 504 5.11 -4.92 12.03
CA PRO A 504 4.22 -4.67 13.15
C PRO A 504 4.26 -5.82 14.15
N ALA A 505 4.11 -5.49 15.43
CA ALA A 505 3.83 -6.48 16.45
C ALA A 505 2.38 -6.98 16.31
N ILE A 506 2.21 -8.28 16.10
CA ILE A 506 0.89 -8.88 15.91
C ILE A 506 0.12 -8.90 17.24
N LYS A 507 -1.12 -8.42 17.21
CA LYS A 507 -2.05 -8.39 18.34
C LYS A 507 -3.33 -9.14 18.00
N LYS A 508 -4.09 -9.50 19.04
CA LYS A 508 -5.41 -10.10 18.85
C LYS A 508 -6.43 -9.02 18.52
N PRO A 509 -7.41 -9.28 17.63
CA PRO A 509 -8.54 -8.38 17.42
C PRO A 509 -9.16 -7.92 18.74
N GLY A 510 -9.52 -6.64 18.81
CA GLY A 510 -10.04 -6.01 20.02
C GLY A 510 -8.98 -5.61 21.06
N THR A 511 -7.67 -5.80 20.80
CA THR A 511 -6.63 -5.27 21.70
C THR A 511 -6.54 -3.74 21.59
N CYS A 512 -6.57 -3.03 22.71
CA CYS A 512 -6.26 -1.59 22.75
C CYS A 512 -4.74 -1.39 22.50
N ILE A 513 -4.40 -0.56 21.52
CA ILE A 513 -3.01 -0.32 21.09
C ILE A 513 -2.48 1.05 21.51
N GLY A 514 -3.35 1.94 21.96
CA GLY A 514 -3.01 3.31 22.32
C GLY A 514 -4.27 4.11 22.63
N HIS A 515 -4.08 5.40 22.85
CA HIS A 515 -5.18 6.36 22.98
C HIS A 515 -4.98 7.48 21.98
N SER A 516 -6.06 8.10 21.52
CA SER A 516 -5.95 9.28 20.66
C SER A 516 -5.11 10.36 21.34
N SER A 517 -4.12 10.89 20.63
CA SER A 517 -3.23 11.92 21.16
C SER A 517 -3.76 13.33 20.88
N PRO A 518 -3.54 14.30 21.79
CA PRO A 518 -3.70 15.73 21.48
C PRO A 518 -2.81 16.14 20.30
N GLY A 519 -3.26 17.08 19.47
CA GLY A 519 -2.52 17.59 18.30
C GLY A 519 -3.05 17.10 16.95
N PHE A 520 -3.80 15.99 16.93
CA PHE A 520 -4.30 15.39 15.69
C PHE A 520 -5.76 15.74 15.40
N SER A 521 -6.10 17.03 15.54
CA SER A 521 -7.43 17.62 15.24
C SER A 521 -7.90 17.42 13.79
N GLY A 522 -7.10 16.75 12.96
CA GLY A 522 -7.44 16.36 11.61
C GLY A 522 -8.65 15.42 11.52
N PHE A 523 -8.84 14.48 12.46
CA PHE A 523 -10.00 13.57 12.40
C PHE A 523 -11.20 14.06 13.23
N GLY A 524 -11.04 15.11 14.03
CA GLY A 524 -12.14 15.69 14.82
C GLY A 524 -12.70 14.77 15.91
N LEU A 525 -11.91 13.80 16.40
CA LEU A 525 -12.28 12.90 17.48
C LEU A 525 -11.79 13.42 18.85
N PRO A 526 -12.41 13.01 19.98
CA PRO A 526 -11.94 13.37 21.32
C PRO A 526 -10.53 12.84 21.61
N ASP A 527 -9.80 13.56 22.46
CA ASP A 527 -8.49 13.14 22.97
C ASP A 527 -8.62 12.04 24.03
N LYS A 528 -7.57 11.21 24.18
CA LYS A 528 -7.44 10.17 25.19
C LYS A 528 -8.50 9.07 25.13
N ILE A 529 -9.10 8.84 23.97
CA ILE A 529 -10.02 7.69 23.78
C ILE A 529 -9.24 6.47 23.31
N PRO A 530 -9.58 5.25 23.78
CA PRO A 530 -8.92 4.03 23.38
C PRO A 530 -9.06 3.77 21.87
N VAL A 531 -7.93 3.47 21.24
CA VAL A 531 -7.85 3.04 19.84
C VAL A 531 -7.50 1.55 19.82
N TYR A 532 -8.32 0.78 19.12
CA TYR A 532 -8.19 -0.66 19.03
C TYR A 532 -7.40 -1.06 17.78
N VAL A 533 -6.70 -2.20 17.86
CA VAL A 533 -5.87 -2.69 16.75
C VAL A 533 -6.73 -2.75 15.46
N PRO A 534 -6.24 -2.19 14.35
CA PRO A 534 -6.95 -2.27 13.08
C PRO A 534 -7.10 -3.70 12.58
N MET A 535 -8.15 -3.94 11.79
CA MET A 535 -8.49 -5.27 11.26
C MET A 535 -8.83 -5.22 9.77
N GLY A 536 -8.90 -6.39 9.13
CA GLY A 536 -9.40 -6.48 7.77
C GLY A 536 -10.88 -6.10 7.62
N ASP A 537 -11.21 -5.44 6.52
CA ASP A 537 -12.59 -5.08 6.12
C ASP A 537 -13.53 -6.30 6.04
N HIS A 538 -13.10 -7.38 5.38
CA HIS A 538 -13.90 -8.58 5.19
C HIS A 538 -14.34 -9.22 6.51
N PRO A 539 -13.44 -9.59 7.45
CA PRO A 539 -13.88 -10.16 8.73
C PRO A 539 -14.74 -9.20 9.57
N CYS A 540 -14.52 -7.88 9.47
CA CYS A 540 -15.40 -6.89 10.11
C CYS A 540 -16.80 -6.86 9.49
N SER A 541 -16.92 -6.96 8.17
CA SER A 541 -18.23 -7.05 7.50
C SER A 541 -19.01 -8.31 7.90
N VAL A 542 -18.32 -9.45 8.05
CA VAL A 542 -18.92 -10.69 8.58
C VAL A 542 -19.38 -10.49 10.02
N TYR A 543 -18.54 -9.90 10.86
CA TYR A 543 -18.90 -9.64 12.26
C TYR A 543 -20.12 -8.71 12.39
N ALA A 544 -20.19 -7.66 11.58
CA ALA A 544 -21.36 -6.78 11.53
C ALA A 544 -22.64 -7.56 11.18
N ALA A 545 -22.60 -8.38 10.13
CA ALA A 545 -23.75 -9.17 9.70
C ALA A 545 -24.24 -10.14 10.79
N LEU A 546 -23.32 -10.77 11.52
CA LEU A 546 -23.63 -11.66 12.64
C LEU A 546 -24.25 -10.90 13.82
N ALA A 547 -23.74 -9.72 14.15
CA ALA A 547 -24.23 -8.91 15.26
C ALA A 547 -25.66 -8.37 15.01
N GLN A 548 -26.01 -8.04 13.76
CA GLN A 548 -27.37 -7.60 13.39
C GLN A 548 -28.43 -8.68 13.57
N ARG A 549 -28.07 -9.95 13.31
CA ARG A 549 -29.01 -11.07 13.42
C ARG A 549 -29.48 -11.31 14.86
N GLN A 550 -28.63 -11.05 15.85
CA GLN A 550 -28.96 -11.28 17.26
C GLN A 550 -30.11 -10.38 17.74
N SER A 551 -30.24 -9.19 17.16
CA SER A 551 -31.25 -8.20 17.54
C SER A 551 -32.64 -8.56 17.03
N SER A 552 -32.74 -9.04 15.78
CA SER A 552 -34.00 -9.46 15.18
C SER A 552 -34.63 -10.68 15.88
N SER A 553 -33.84 -11.44 16.65
CA SER A 553 -34.29 -12.63 17.38
C SER A 553 -34.87 -12.31 18.76
N SER A 554 -34.64 -11.09 19.28
CA SER A 554 -34.97 -10.69 20.66
C SER A 554 -36.32 -9.98 20.80
N SER A 555 -37.07 -9.77 19.71
CA SER A 555 -38.34 -9.02 19.70
C SER A 555 -39.58 -9.86 20.07
N SER A 556 -39.44 -11.08 20.58
CA SER A 556 -40.57 -11.89 21.08
C SER A 556 -40.63 -11.83 22.61
N ASN A 557 -41.70 -11.20 23.11
CA ASN A 557 -42.03 -10.97 24.52
C ASN A 557 -41.56 -12.06 25.49
N SER A 558 -40.49 -11.80 26.24
CA SER A 558 -40.36 -12.29 27.61
C SER A 558 -39.35 -11.46 28.40
N ASN A 559 -39.80 -10.93 29.54
CA ASN A 559 -38.96 -10.33 30.59
C ASN A 559 -38.09 -11.42 31.24
N ILE A 560 -37.10 -11.91 30.49
CA ILE A 560 -36.02 -12.73 31.02
C ILE A 560 -34.77 -11.90 30.76
N THR A 561 -34.16 -11.41 31.84
CA THR A 561 -32.78 -10.92 31.87
C THR A 561 -31.89 -11.83 31.02
N CYS A 562 -31.55 -11.38 29.81
CA CYS A 562 -30.84 -12.17 28.83
C CYS A 562 -29.35 -12.22 29.19
N GLY A 563 -29.04 -13.11 30.13
CA GLY A 563 -27.70 -13.62 30.38
C GLY A 563 -27.39 -14.84 29.51
N TYR A 564 -27.88 -14.91 28.27
CA TYR A 564 -27.57 -15.99 27.34
C TYR A 564 -26.47 -15.57 26.36
N PHE A 565 -25.34 -16.19 26.64
CA PHE A 565 -23.98 -16.04 26.17
C PHE A 565 -23.75 -16.01 24.64
N VAL A 566 -22.58 -15.44 24.30
CA VAL A 566 -21.75 -15.49 23.07
C VAL A 566 -21.71 -16.85 22.33
N THR A 567 -22.34 -17.89 22.85
CA THR A 567 -22.41 -19.26 22.35
C THR A 567 -23.41 -19.47 21.21
N ASP A 568 -24.18 -18.48 20.77
CA ASP A 568 -25.09 -18.58 19.59
C ASP A 568 -24.55 -17.89 18.31
N ILE A 569 -23.29 -17.41 18.31
CA ILE A 569 -22.55 -17.11 17.05
C ILE A 569 -22.09 -18.42 16.37
N VAL A 570 -22.77 -19.53 16.69
CA VAL A 570 -22.39 -20.87 16.29
C VAL A 570 -22.95 -21.08 14.89
N LEU A 571 -22.04 -20.95 13.92
CA LEU A 571 -22.13 -21.57 12.60
C LEU A 571 -23.12 -20.89 11.64
N HIS A 572 -22.79 -19.66 11.22
CA HIS A 572 -23.47 -18.99 10.11
C HIS A 572 -22.61 -19.04 8.85
N THR A 573 -23.29 -19.16 7.71
CA THR A 573 -22.72 -18.90 6.40
C THR A 573 -23.17 -17.51 5.93
N LEU A 574 -22.24 -16.65 5.56
CA LEU A 574 -22.52 -15.39 4.89
C LEU A 574 -22.31 -15.57 3.39
N VAL A 575 -23.29 -15.17 2.58
CA VAL A 575 -23.15 -15.09 1.12
C VAL A 575 -23.31 -13.65 0.70
N ASN A 576 -22.24 -13.07 0.18
CA ASN A 576 -22.22 -11.71 -0.33
C ASN A 576 -22.13 -11.73 -1.86
N ILE A 577 -23.13 -11.21 -2.57
CA ILE A 577 -23.07 -11.02 -4.02
C ILE A 577 -23.28 -9.53 -4.33
N GLY A 578 -22.15 -8.84 -4.51
CA GLY A 578 -22.08 -7.48 -5.03
C GLY A 578 -21.66 -7.50 -6.50
N THR A 579 -20.67 -6.70 -6.87
CA THR A 579 -20.02 -6.78 -8.18
C THR A 579 -19.40 -8.16 -8.42
N SER A 580 -18.73 -8.71 -7.41
CA SER A 580 -18.24 -10.09 -7.36
C SER A 580 -18.98 -10.89 -6.28
N ALA A 581 -18.66 -12.18 -6.11
CA ALA A 581 -19.32 -13.04 -5.14
C ALA A 581 -18.33 -13.63 -4.13
N GLN A 582 -18.75 -13.71 -2.86
CA GLN A 582 -17.98 -14.30 -1.76
C GLN A 582 -18.90 -15.10 -0.85
N MET A 583 -18.40 -16.22 -0.34
CA MET A 583 -19.02 -17.00 0.72
C MET A 583 -18.05 -17.10 1.89
N ALA A 584 -18.52 -16.76 3.09
CA ALA A 584 -17.74 -16.83 4.31
C ALA A 584 -18.45 -17.75 5.33
N ILE A 585 -17.73 -18.75 5.84
CA ILE A 585 -18.25 -19.76 6.77
C ILE A 585 -17.51 -19.59 8.09
N VAL A 586 -18.24 -19.37 9.18
CA VAL A 586 -17.63 -19.36 10.52
C VAL A 586 -17.33 -20.81 10.92
N LEU A 587 -16.05 -21.12 11.13
CA LEU A 587 -15.55 -22.47 11.41
C LEU A 587 -15.05 -22.61 12.85
N SER A 588 -15.26 -23.79 13.44
CA SER A 588 -14.63 -24.20 14.69
C SER A 588 -13.24 -24.80 14.45
N SER A 589 -12.42 -24.92 15.50
CA SER A 589 -11.15 -25.65 15.42
C SER A 589 -11.31 -27.11 14.96
N SER A 590 -12.43 -27.76 15.30
CA SER A 590 -12.73 -29.12 14.83
C SER A 590 -13.04 -29.17 13.34
N ASP A 591 -13.68 -28.14 12.78
CA ASP A 591 -13.96 -28.10 11.34
C ASP A 591 -12.68 -27.87 10.53
N VAL A 592 -11.80 -27.00 11.03
CA VAL A 592 -10.47 -26.79 10.44
C VAL A 592 -9.60 -28.05 10.54
N ALA A 593 -9.72 -28.82 11.63
CA ALA A 593 -9.00 -30.09 11.77
C ALA A 593 -9.44 -31.14 10.73
N LYS A 594 -10.73 -31.22 10.39
CA LYS A 594 -11.25 -32.13 9.34
C LYS A 594 -10.60 -31.85 7.98
N LEU A 595 -10.42 -30.58 7.63
CA LEU A 595 -9.74 -30.17 6.40
C LEU A 595 -8.25 -30.61 6.38
N SER A 596 -7.63 -30.70 7.55
CA SER A 596 -6.21 -31.05 7.69
C SER A 596 -5.97 -32.57 7.70
N SER A 597 -6.91 -33.37 8.22
CA SER A 597 -6.77 -34.82 8.38
C SER A 597 -7.05 -35.62 7.11
N CYS A 598 -7.84 -35.09 6.17
CA CYS A 598 -8.24 -35.81 4.95
C CYS A 598 -7.21 -35.74 3.82
N SER A 599 -6.08 -35.05 4.01
CA SER A 599 -4.98 -35.10 3.07
C SER A 599 -3.95 -36.16 3.48
N GLU A 600 -4.17 -37.39 3.02
CA GLU A 600 -3.24 -38.51 3.23
C GLU A 600 -1.93 -38.38 2.42
N ASN A 601 -1.77 -37.34 1.59
CA ASN A 601 -0.53 -37.01 0.88
C ASN A 601 -0.01 -35.64 1.33
N ALA A 602 0.50 -35.58 2.56
CA ALA A 602 1.06 -34.36 3.16
C ALA A 602 2.23 -33.73 2.36
N SER A 603 2.83 -34.45 1.40
CA SER A 603 3.85 -33.91 0.49
C SER A 603 3.28 -33.13 -0.70
N ASN A 604 1.99 -33.30 -1.05
CA ASN A 604 1.35 -32.72 -2.23
C ASN A 604 0.21 -31.73 -1.92
N LEU A 605 -0.07 -31.46 -0.64
CA LEU A 605 -1.07 -30.46 -0.21
C LEU A 605 -0.76 -29.04 -0.72
N PHE A 606 0.51 -28.70 -0.88
CA PHE A 606 0.95 -27.34 -1.17
C PHE A 606 1.02 -27.00 -2.65
N ASP A 607 1.11 -28.01 -3.53
CA ASP A 607 0.80 -27.84 -4.94
C ASP A 607 -0.72 -27.64 -5.14
N ASN A 608 -1.56 -28.29 -4.32
CA ASN A 608 -3.02 -28.17 -4.41
C ASN A 608 -3.61 -26.94 -3.68
N MET A 609 -3.10 -26.49 -2.53
CA MET A 609 -3.54 -25.24 -1.85
C MET A 609 -3.08 -23.97 -2.57
N GLY A 610 -2.14 -24.07 -3.51
CA GLY A 610 -1.88 -23.01 -4.51
C GLY A 610 -3.05 -22.81 -5.47
N ASN A 611 -3.87 -23.86 -5.65
CA ASN A 611 -4.95 -23.98 -6.62
C ASN A 611 -6.36 -24.12 -5.99
N THR A 612 -6.53 -23.88 -4.69
CA THR A 612 -7.87 -23.86 -4.08
C THR A 612 -8.44 -22.45 -4.08
N SER A 613 -9.71 -22.33 -4.47
CA SER A 613 -10.52 -21.11 -4.39
C SER A 613 -11.05 -20.84 -2.97
N PHE A 614 -10.76 -21.76 -2.03
CA PHE A 614 -11.13 -21.71 -0.62
C PHE A 614 -9.91 -21.45 0.28
N GLU A 615 -10.07 -20.53 1.24
CA GLU A 615 -9.05 -20.13 2.19
C GLU A 615 -9.59 -20.17 3.62
N VAL A 616 -8.78 -20.64 4.59
CA VAL A 616 -9.13 -20.61 6.02
C VAL A 616 -8.27 -19.58 6.74
N ARG A 617 -8.93 -18.57 7.32
CA ARG A 617 -8.29 -17.42 7.98
C ARG A 617 -8.61 -17.41 9.48
N PRO A 618 -7.75 -16.82 10.34
CA PRO A 618 -8.18 -16.39 11.68
C PRO A 618 -9.43 -15.51 11.61
N PHE A 619 -10.29 -15.59 12.62
CA PHE A 619 -11.46 -14.71 12.73
C PHE A 619 -11.35 -13.80 13.96
N LEU A 620 -12.19 -12.75 14.02
CA LEU A 620 -12.19 -11.77 15.11
C LEU A 620 -12.60 -12.40 16.45
N ILE A 621 -13.44 -13.43 16.40
CA ILE A 621 -13.89 -14.17 17.57
C ILE A 621 -12.85 -15.22 17.96
N LYS A 622 -12.53 -15.27 19.26
CA LYS A 622 -11.56 -16.22 19.81
C LYS A 622 -11.93 -17.67 19.47
N ASP A 623 -10.93 -18.46 19.09
CA ASP A 623 -11.05 -19.88 18.77
C ASP A 623 -12.08 -20.15 17.63
N ARG A 624 -12.20 -19.20 16.71
CA ARG A 624 -12.97 -19.30 15.46
C ARG A 624 -12.11 -18.93 14.27
N PHE A 625 -12.49 -19.49 13.13
CA PHE A 625 -11.86 -19.26 11.84
C PHE A 625 -12.92 -18.85 10.82
N LEU A 626 -12.47 -18.29 9.71
CA LEU A 626 -13.31 -17.92 8.59
C LEU A 626 -12.85 -18.70 7.36
N GLY A 627 -13.70 -19.62 6.89
CA GLY A 627 -13.53 -20.27 5.60
C GLY A 627 -14.10 -19.37 4.51
N VAL A 628 -13.33 -19.02 3.49
CA VAL A 628 -13.70 -18.02 2.48
C VAL A 628 -13.55 -18.62 1.10
N ALA A 629 -14.65 -18.65 0.34
CA ALA A 629 -14.64 -18.81 -1.11
C ALA A 629 -14.88 -17.45 -1.76
N ALA A 630 -14.06 -17.08 -2.74
CA ALA A 630 -14.16 -15.78 -3.41
C ALA A 630 -14.10 -15.95 -4.93
N SER A 631 -15.22 -15.67 -5.60
CA SER A 631 -15.35 -15.69 -7.06
C SER A 631 -15.14 -14.29 -7.64
N LEU A 632 -14.57 -14.21 -8.85
CA LEU A 632 -14.57 -12.98 -9.65
C LEU A 632 -15.93 -12.73 -10.34
N SER A 633 -16.78 -13.74 -10.39
CA SER A 633 -18.10 -13.73 -11.01
C SER A 633 -19.20 -13.51 -9.96
N GLY A 634 -19.89 -12.39 -10.08
CA GLY A 634 -21.04 -12.04 -9.25
C GLY A 634 -22.05 -11.22 -10.03
N GLY A 635 -22.47 -10.08 -9.47
CA GLY A 635 -23.37 -9.14 -10.15
C GLY A 635 -22.80 -8.57 -11.45
N ASN A 636 -21.48 -8.51 -11.62
CA ASN A 636 -20.83 -8.08 -12.86
C ASN A 636 -21.23 -8.93 -14.08
N ILE A 637 -21.40 -10.24 -13.92
CA ILE A 637 -21.80 -11.13 -15.02
C ILE A 637 -23.28 -10.94 -15.35
N PHE A 638 -24.13 -10.70 -14.35
CA PHE A 638 -25.53 -10.37 -14.59
C PHE A 638 -25.69 -8.98 -15.24
N ALA A 639 -24.88 -8.01 -14.82
CA ALA A 639 -24.82 -6.69 -15.44
C ALA A 639 -24.34 -6.76 -16.89
N TRP A 640 -23.33 -7.60 -17.16
CA TRP A 640 -22.91 -7.89 -18.53
C TRP A 640 -24.09 -8.43 -19.36
N LEU A 641 -24.87 -9.39 -18.83
CA LEU A 641 -26.03 -9.93 -19.53
C LEU A 641 -27.06 -8.83 -19.86
N VAL A 642 -27.37 -7.95 -18.91
CA VAL A 642 -28.27 -6.80 -19.12
C VAL A 642 -27.75 -5.91 -20.25
N HIS A 643 -26.46 -5.54 -20.23
CA HIS A 643 -25.87 -4.74 -21.29
C HIS A 643 -25.90 -5.42 -22.65
N GLN A 644 -25.68 -6.74 -22.73
CA GLN A 644 -25.77 -7.47 -24.00
C GLN A 644 -27.19 -7.41 -24.59
N TRP A 645 -28.22 -7.56 -23.76
CA TRP A 645 -29.61 -7.44 -24.23
C TRP A 645 -29.95 -6.03 -24.72
N GLN A 646 -29.46 -5.01 -24.03
CA GLN A 646 -29.61 -3.62 -24.48
C GLN A 646 -28.91 -3.39 -25.83
N GLN A 647 -27.69 -3.89 -25.99
CA GLN A 647 -26.94 -3.80 -27.25
C GLN A 647 -27.66 -4.50 -28.40
N TRP A 648 -28.15 -5.73 -28.21
CA TRP A 648 -28.91 -6.42 -29.25
C TRP A 648 -30.23 -5.71 -29.59
N ALA A 649 -30.91 -5.10 -28.63
CA ALA A 649 -32.12 -4.31 -28.89
C ALA A 649 -31.82 -3.06 -29.73
N GLU A 650 -30.67 -2.41 -29.49
CA GLU A 650 -30.17 -1.29 -30.30
C GLU A 650 -29.82 -1.74 -31.72
N GLU A 651 -29.05 -2.83 -31.87
CA GLU A 651 -28.66 -3.41 -33.17
C GLU A 651 -29.87 -3.80 -34.03
N MET A 652 -30.93 -4.31 -33.39
CA MET A 652 -32.18 -4.70 -34.06
C MET A 652 -33.13 -3.52 -34.33
N GLY A 653 -32.81 -2.31 -33.86
CA GLY A 653 -33.65 -1.12 -34.04
C GLY A 653 -34.96 -1.14 -33.25
N VAL A 654 -35.03 -1.93 -32.16
CA VAL A 654 -36.20 -2.03 -31.28
C VAL A 654 -36.03 -1.25 -29.98
N ALA A 655 -34.85 -0.65 -29.76
CA ALA A 655 -34.61 0.26 -28.65
C ALA A 655 -35.40 1.57 -28.83
N PRO A 656 -35.96 2.15 -27.75
CA PRO A 656 -36.56 3.48 -27.82
C PRO A 656 -35.54 4.50 -28.36
N THR A 657 -35.96 5.40 -29.26
CA THR A 657 -35.14 6.53 -29.68
C THR A 657 -34.75 7.34 -28.45
N ARG A 658 -33.47 7.27 -28.04
CA ARG A 658 -32.93 8.08 -26.93
C ARG A 658 -33.04 9.56 -27.31
N SER A 659 -33.98 10.29 -26.72
CA SER A 659 -33.82 11.73 -26.61
C SER A 659 -32.73 11.98 -25.57
N GLU A 660 -31.75 12.82 -25.89
CA GLU A 660 -30.74 13.28 -24.95
C GLU A 660 -31.40 14.08 -23.81
N SER A 661 -31.92 13.40 -22.78
CA SER A 661 -32.45 14.08 -21.60
C SER A 661 -32.42 13.18 -20.35
N ASN A 662 -31.71 13.67 -19.34
CA ASN A 662 -31.65 13.27 -17.93
C ASN A 662 -31.08 11.88 -17.59
N GLU A 663 -29.98 11.87 -16.83
CA GLU A 663 -29.35 10.68 -16.24
C GLU A 663 -30.33 9.81 -15.43
N GLU A 664 -31.29 10.42 -14.74
CA GLU A 664 -32.33 9.71 -13.98
C GLU A 664 -33.23 8.82 -14.85
N GLN A 665 -33.54 9.23 -16.09
CA GLN A 665 -34.36 8.42 -17.00
C GLN A 665 -33.59 7.22 -17.56
N VAL A 666 -32.27 7.35 -17.72
CA VAL A 666 -31.38 6.27 -18.16
C VAL A 666 -31.27 5.19 -17.08
N VAL A 667 -31.10 5.59 -15.81
CA VAL A 667 -31.04 4.67 -14.67
C VAL A 667 -32.35 3.92 -14.47
N GLN A 668 -33.50 4.62 -14.58
CA GLN A 668 -34.83 3.98 -14.51
C GLN A 668 -35.04 2.95 -15.63
N SER A 669 -34.59 3.25 -16.84
CA SER A 669 -34.63 2.31 -17.98
C SER A 669 -33.77 1.06 -17.75
N GLU A 670 -32.61 1.19 -17.10
CA GLU A 670 -31.75 0.05 -16.79
C GLU A 670 -32.36 -0.87 -15.72
N ASP A 671 -32.86 -0.30 -14.61
CA ASP A 671 -33.53 -1.05 -13.53
C ASP A 671 -34.76 -1.83 -14.06
N GLU A 672 -35.50 -1.28 -15.03
CA GLU A 672 -36.59 -1.98 -15.71
C GLU A 672 -36.11 -3.21 -16.49
N VAL A 673 -34.96 -3.14 -17.17
CA VAL A 673 -34.38 -4.28 -17.88
C VAL A 673 -33.96 -5.37 -16.90
N TYR A 674 -33.31 -5.02 -15.79
CA TYR A 674 -33.00 -5.98 -14.71
C TYR A 674 -34.27 -6.68 -14.23
N ALA A 675 -35.29 -5.91 -13.83
CA ALA A 675 -36.55 -6.44 -13.32
C ALA A 675 -37.22 -7.38 -14.34
N ARG A 676 -37.19 -7.02 -15.63
CA ARG A 676 -37.79 -7.82 -16.69
C ARG A 676 -37.06 -9.15 -16.91
N LEU A 677 -35.73 -9.14 -16.98
CA LEU A 677 -34.94 -10.37 -17.15
C LEU A 677 -35.11 -11.30 -15.95
N ILE A 678 -35.10 -10.76 -14.73
CA ILE A 678 -35.35 -11.52 -13.50
C ILE A 678 -36.74 -12.16 -13.55
N ALA A 679 -37.78 -11.39 -13.86
CA ALA A 679 -39.15 -11.89 -13.96
C ALA A 679 -39.30 -13.00 -15.01
N MET A 680 -38.64 -12.86 -16.16
CA MET A 680 -38.65 -13.89 -17.20
C MET A 680 -37.88 -15.16 -16.76
N GLY A 681 -36.75 -15.00 -16.08
CA GLY A 681 -36.01 -16.14 -15.54
C GLY A 681 -36.78 -16.87 -14.44
N LEU A 682 -37.58 -16.16 -13.64
CA LEU A 682 -38.44 -16.78 -12.61
C LEU A 682 -39.48 -17.72 -13.23
N GLN A 683 -39.87 -17.50 -14.49
CA GLN A 683 -40.76 -18.40 -15.25
C GLN A 683 -40.02 -19.60 -15.87
N ARG A 684 -38.69 -19.65 -15.80
CA ARG A 684 -37.82 -20.61 -16.48
C ARG A 684 -36.80 -21.27 -15.55
N GLN A 685 -37.11 -21.39 -14.25
CA GLN A 685 -36.17 -21.92 -13.24
C GLN A 685 -35.76 -23.39 -13.49
N ASP A 686 -36.56 -24.14 -14.24
CA ASP A 686 -36.33 -25.57 -14.54
C ASP A 686 -35.67 -25.77 -15.90
N THR A 687 -35.06 -24.72 -16.46
CA THR A 687 -34.29 -24.82 -17.70
C THR A 687 -33.14 -25.81 -17.59
N ASP A 688 -32.91 -26.59 -18.66
CA ASP A 688 -31.81 -27.54 -18.78
C ASP A 688 -30.47 -26.87 -19.14
N LEU A 689 -30.49 -25.58 -19.50
CA LEU A 689 -29.28 -24.84 -19.84
C LEU A 689 -28.33 -24.72 -18.66
N THR A 690 -27.06 -25.07 -18.85
CA THR A 690 -26.03 -24.81 -17.84
C THR A 690 -25.19 -23.64 -18.29
N PHE A 691 -24.98 -22.67 -17.40
CA PHE A 691 -24.13 -21.51 -17.64
C PHE A 691 -22.94 -21.54 -16.67
N VAL A 692 -21.72 -21.61 -17.18
CA VAL A 692 -20.49 -21.42 -16.40
C VAL A 692 -20.14 -19.93 -16.42
N PRO A 693 -20.20 -19.20 -15.30
CA PRO A 693 -20.22 -17.73 -15.29
C PRO A 693 -18.82 -17.09 -15.32
N THR A 694 -17.75 -17.84 -15.59
CA THR A 694 -16.35 -17.40 -15.47
C THR A 694 -15.88 -16.57 -16.67
N LEU A 695 -16.69 -15.59 -17.12
CA LEU A 695 -16.37 -14.76 -18.31
C LEU A 695 -15.12 -13.88 -18.12
N ASN A 696 -14.76 -13.57 -16.88
CA ASN A 696 -13.57 -12.78 -16.52
C ASN A 696 -12.40 -13.67 -16.04
N GLY A 697 -12.48 -14.99 -16.24
CA GLY A 697 -11.65 -15.95 -15.52
C GLY A 697 -12.04 -16.08 -14.05
N GLU A 698 -11.23 -16.80 -13.29
CA GLU A 698 -11.36 -16.95 -11.84
C GLU A 698 -10.02 -16.72 -11.12
N ARG A 699 -10.07 -16.56 -9.78
CA ARG A 699 -8.86 -16.26 -9.00
C ARG A 699 -7.78 -17.33 -9.10
N VAL A 700 -8.20 -18.59 -9.17
CA VAL A 700 -7.30 -19.75 -9.32
C VAL A 700 -6.90 -19.95 -10.77
N ASP A 701 -7.83 -19.75 -11.69
CA ASP A 701 -7.61 -19.88 -13.13
C ASP A 701 -8.04 -18.60 -13.86
N PRO A 702 -7.15 -17.60 -13.98
CA PRO A 702 -7.45 -16.38 -14.71
C PRO A 702 -7.72 -16.60 -16.21
N SER A 703 -7.36 -17.78 -16.74
CA SER A 703 -7.62 -18.16 -18.14
C SER A 703 -8.96 -18.87 -18.35
N ALA A 704 -9.69 -19.16 -17.26
CA ALA A 704 -11.01 -19.76 -17.34
C ALA A 704 -11.94 -18.91 -18.23
N THR A 705 -12.80 -19.58 -18.99
CA THR A 705 -13.77 -18.94 -19.88
C THR A 705 -15.17 -19.38 -19.51
N GLY A 706 -16.16 -18.50 -19.67
CA GLY A 706 -17.55 -18.89 -19.47
C GLY A 706 -18.09 -19.70 -20.64
N SER A 707 -19.13 -20.49 -20.39
CA SER A 707 -19.76 -21.32 -21.41
C SER A 707 -21.25 -21.54 -21.14
N ILE A 708 -22.01 -21.81 -22.21
CA ILE A 708 -23.40 -22.26 -22.13
C ILE A 708 -23.49 -23.63 -22.78
N SER A 709 -24.04 -24.61 -22.08
CA SER A 709 -24.22 -25.98 -22.58
C SER A 709 -25.68 -26.43 -22.50
N ASN A 710 -25.98 -27.57 -23.12
CA ASN A 710 -27.34 -28.13 -23.28
C ASN A 710 -28.32 -27.28 -24.12
N LEU A 711 -27.79 -26.47 -25.04
CA LEU A 711 -28.60 -25.69 -25.98
C LEU A 711 -29.42 -26.59 -26.91
N ARG A 712 -30.71 -26.29 -27.00
CA ARG A 712 -31.70 -26.86 -27.91
C ARG A 712 -32.48 -25.71 -28.55
N MET A 713 -33.18 -25.99 -29.64
CA MET A 713 -33.97 -24.96 -30.35
C MET A 713 -35.07 -24.30 -29.50
N ASN A 714 -35.47 -24.91 -28.39
CA ASN A 714 -36.62 -24.51 -27.57
C ASN A 714 -36.28 -24.05 -26.14
N ASN A 715 -35.01 -24.02 -25.72
CA ASN A 715 -34.62 -23.72 -24.33
C ASN A 715 -33.62 -22.56 -24.21
N TRP A 716 -33.63 -21.59 -25.13
CA TRP A 716 -32.66 -20.50 -25.18
C TRP A 716 -33.31 -19.11 -25.12
N SER A 717 -34.50 -19.00 -24.51
CA SER A 717 -35.13 -17.69 -24.32
C SER A 717 -34.30 -16.80 -23.36
N MET A 718 -34.57 -15.49 -23.34
CA MET A 718 -33.95 -14.59 -22.35
C MET A 718 -34.16 -15.07 -20.91
N GLY A 719 -35.33 -15.66 -20.63
CA GLY A 719 -35.63 -16.26 -19.33
C GLY A 719 -34.77 -17.48 -19.04
N ASP A 720 -34.58 -18.38 -20.02
CA ASP A 720 -33.71 -19.55 -19.86
C ASP A 720 -32.27 -19.14 -19.55
N ILE A 721 -31.72 -18.17 -20.31
CA ILE A 721 -30.35 -17.69 -20.11
C ILE A 721 -30.21 -16.97 -18.76
N SER A 722 -31.17 -16.14 -18.37
CA SER A 722 -31.15 -15.43 -17.07
C SER A 722 -31.23 -16.41 -15.89
N ALA A 723 -32.08 -17.43 -15.97
CA ALA A 723 -32.18 -18.48 -14.96
C ALA A 723 -30.90 -19.32 -14.89
N ALA A 724 -30.39 -19.77 -16.05
CA ALA A 724 -29.16 -20.56 -16.12
C ALA A 724 -27.94 -19.80 -15.59
N LEU A 725 -27.81 -18.51 -15.92
CA LEU A 725 -26.74 -17.65 -15.40
C LEU A 725 -26.83 -17.50 -13.88
N SER A 726 -28.03 -17.18 -13.37
CA SER A 726 -28.23 -16.98 -11.93
C SER A 726 -27.94 -18.26 -11.14
N ARG A 727 -28.37 -19.42 -11.66
CA ARG A 727 -28.00 -20.74 -11.11
C ARG A 727 -26.50 -20.95 -11.17
N GLY A 728 -25.88 -20.70 -12.32
CA GLY A 728 -24.44 -20.85 -12.53
C GLY A 728 -23.58 -20.01 -11.59
N LEU A 729 -24.00 -18.79 -11.25
CA LEU A 729 -23.33 -17.94 -10.26
C LEU A 729 -23.30 -18.58 -8.86
N ILE A 730 -24.43 -19.17 -8.44
CA ILE A 730 -24.50 -19.88 -7.16
C ILE A 730 -23.69 -21.19 -7.23
N ASP A 731 -23.86 -21.98 -8.30
CA ASP A 731 -23.15 -23.24 -8.50
C ASP A 731 -21.64 -23.05 -8.46
N ASN A 732 -21.14 -22.00 -9.14
CA ASN A 732 -19.73 -21.66 -9.16
C ASN A 732 -19.19 -21.36 -7.75
N LEU A 733 -19.96 -20.63 -6.93
CA LEU A 733 -19.55 -20.30 -5.55
C LEU A 733 -19.55 -21.54 -4.65
N PHE A 734 -20.56 -22.40 -4.75
CA PHE A 734 -20.64 -23.64 -3.97
C PHE A 734 -19.59 -24.67 -4.39
N ALA A 735 -19.24 -24.73 -5.68
CA ALA A 735 -18.18 -25.60 -6.19
C ALA A 735 -16.79 -25.28 -5.61
N MET A 736 -16.61 -24.06 -5.06
CA MET A 736 -15.38 -23.68 -4.36
C MET A 736 -15.30 -24.24 -2.94
N ILE A 737 -16.40 -24.72 -2.35
CA ILE A 737 -16.44 -25.22 -0.98
C ILE A 737 -15.93 -26.66 -0.91
N PRO A 738 -14.94 -26.97 -0.04
CA PRO A 738 -14.47 -28.33 0.17
C PRO A 738 -15.60 -29.30 0.52
N GLU A 739 -15.55 -30.52 -0.01
CA GLU A 739 -16.59 -31.54 0.19
C GLU A 739 -16.85 -31.81 1.68
N GLU A 740 -15.82 -31.72 2.51
CA GLU A 740 -15.91 -31.94 3.97
C GLU A 740 -16.75 -30.87 4.68
N LEU A 741 -16.85 -29.67 4.10
CA LEU A 741 -17.63 -28.56 4.63
C LEU A 741 -19.01 -28.43 3.99
N GLN A 742 -19.28 -29.10 2.87
CA GLN A 742 -20.60 -29.03 2.24
C GLN A 742 -21.73 -29.43 3.19
N PRO A 743 -21.68 -30.55 3.95
CA PRO A 743 -22.74 -30.91 4.88
C PRO A 743 -23.03 -29.83 5.93
N LEU A 744 -22.00 -29.07 6.31
CA LEU A 744 -22.11 -27.97 7.25
C LEU A 744 -22.87 -26.79 6.62
N VAL A 745 -22.49 -26.36 5.41
CA VAL A 745 -23.16 -25.24 4.72
C VAL A 745 -24.65 -25.53 4.46
N LEU A 746 -24.99 -26.77 4.12
CA LEU A 746 -26.36 -27.17 3.75
C LEU A 746 -27.38 -27.10 4.91
N VAL A 747 -26.91 -27.03 6.16
CA VAL A 747 -27.76 -27.01 7.38
C VAL A 747 -27.66 -25.70 8.16
N GLN A 748 -26.67 -24.85 7.86
CA GLN A 748 -26.47 -23.58 8.54
C GLN A 748 -27.46 -22.51 8.05
N PRO A 749 -27.91 -21.60 8.92
CA PRO A 749 -28.57 -20.38 8.47
C PRO A 749 -27.61 -19.54 7.61
N ILE A 750 -28.14 -19.05 6.49
CA ILE A 750 -27.45 -18.15 5.58
C ILE A 750 -27.86 -16.71 5.85
N ILE A 751 -26.87 -15.83 5.96
CA ILE A 751 -27.06 -14.38 5.87
C ILE A 751 -26.68 -13.97 4.44
N GLY A 752 -27.62 -13.37 3.71
CA GLY A 752 -27.41 -12.91 2.35
C GLY A 752 -27.19 -11.40 2.31
N THR A 753 -26.07 -10.95 1.73
CA THR A 753 -25.73 -9.53 1.58
C THR A 753 -25.35 -9.20 0.14
N GLY A 754 -25.19 -7.90 -0.14
CA GLY A 754 -24.73 -7.40 -1.43
C GLY A 754 -25.88 -7.09 -2.37
N ASN A 755 -25.77 -5.96 -3.08
CA ASN A 755 -26.86 -5.40 -3.88
C ASN A 755 -27.38 -6.36 -4.96
N ALA A 756 -26.51 -7.17 -5.56
CA ALA A 756 -26.95 -8.12 -6.59
C ALA A 756 -27.80 -9.23 -5.96
N LEU A 757 -27.40 -9.83 -4.83
CA LEU A 757 -28.22 -10.83 -4.15
C LEU A 757 -29.53 -10.24 -3.62
N VAL A 758 -29.47 -9.06 -2.99
CA VAL A 758 -30.63 -8.42 -2.36
C VAL A 758 -31.68 -7.99 -3.39
N ARG A 759 -31.28 -7.50 -4.58
CA ARG A 759 -32.21 -7.04 -5.63
C ARG A 759 -32.61 -8.13 -6.62
N ASN A 760 -31.96 -9.30 -6.61
CA ASN A 760 -32.21 -10.36 -7.59
C ASN A 760 -32.86 -11.61 -6.97
N GLU A 761 -34.17 -11.73 -7.16
CA GLU A 761 -34.97 -12.86 -6.66
C GLU A 761 -34.52 -14.21 -7.23
N LEU A 762 -33.94 -14.27 -8.43
CA LEU A 762 -33.41 -15.53 -8.97
C LEU A 762 -32.21 -16.03 -8.17
N LEU A 763 -31.27 -15.14 -7.83
CA LEU A 763 -30.12 -15.52 -7.01
C LEU A 763 -30.57 -16.03 -5.64
N GLN A 764 -31.54 -15.35 -5.02
CA GLN A 764 -32.14 -15.77 -3.75
C GLN A 764 -32.79 -17.15 -3.88
N ARG A 765 -33.54 -17.38 -4.96
CA ARG A 765 -34.24 -18.65 -5.21
C ARG A 765 -33.27 -19.80 -5.43
N PHE A 766 -32.21 -19.62 -6.21
CA PHE A 766 -31.21 -20.67 -6.44
C PHE A 766 -30.34 -20.91 -5.21
N LEU A 767 -30.00 -19.87 -4.45
CA LEU A 767 -29.32 -20.02 -3.17
C LEU A 767 -30.14 -20.86 -2.18
N LEU A 768 -31.44 -20.61 -2.07
CA LEU A 768 -32.34 -21.40 -1.23
C LEU A 768 -32.41 -22.88 -1.64
N ARG A 769 -32.29 -23.20 -2.95
CA ARG A 769 -32.34 -24.59 -3.43
C ARG A 769 -31.16 -25.44 -2.95
N TYR A 770 -30.04 -24.82 -2.58
CA TYR A 770 -28.91 -25.54 -1.98
C TYR A 770 -29.20 -25.98 -0.55
N LEU A 771 -30.13 -25.35 0.16
CA LEU A 771 -30.37 -25.68 1.56
C LEU A 771 -31.25 -26.92 1.72
N THR A 772 -30.95 -27.75 2.73
CA THR A 772 -31.68 -29.01 3.00
C THR A 772 -33.13 -28.78 3.43
N GLN A 773 -33.45 -27.64 4.05
CA GLN A 773 -34.81 -27.26 4.43
C GLN A 773 -35.14 -25.82 3.98
N PRO A 774 -35.39 -25.61 2.68
CA PRO A 774 -35.57 -24.27 2.11
C PRO A 774 -36.76 -23.56 2.75
N SER A 775 -36.46 -22.65 3.68
CA SER A 775 -37.45 -21.80 4.33
C SER A 775 -36.89 -20.38 4.41
N GLN A 776 -37.78 -19.38 4.43
CA GLN A 776 -37.37 -17.98 4.61
C GLN A 776 -36.67 -17.73 5.97
N LEU A 777 -36.80 -18.67 6.92
CA LEU A 777 -36.07 -18.63 8.19
C LEU A 777 -34.57 -18.97 8.03
N GLN A 778 -34.19 -19.66 6.95
CA GLN A 778 -32.81 -20.04 6.68
C GLN A 778 -32.03 -19.05 5.82
N LEU A 779 -32.67 -18.20 5.00
CA LEU A 779 -32.00 -17.12 4.27
C LEU A 779 -32.48 -15.77 4.79
N GLN A 780 -31.64 -15.07 5.55
CA GLN A 780 -31.92 -13.72 6.01
C GLN A 780 -31.17 -12.71 5.14
N LEU A 781 -31.91 -11.93 4.36
CA LEU A 781 -31.32 -10.84 3.58
C LEU A 781 -31.07 -9.64 4.48
N GLN A 782 -29.87 -9.08 4.39
CA GLN A 782 -29.49 -7.83 5.03
C GLN A 782 -29.11 -6.83 3.94
N THR A 783 -29.73 -5.65 4.00
CA THR A 783 -29.46 -4.56 3.06
C THR A 783 -28.17 -3.81 3.42
N VAL A 784 -27.67 -3.95 4.65
CA VAL A 784 -26.48 -3.25 5.15
C VAL A 784 -25.64 -4.16 6.04
N ALA A 785 -24.49 -4.64 5.54
CA ALA A 785 -23.46 -5.28 6.36
C ALA A 785 -22.18 -4.44 6.27
N ASP A 786 -22.09 -3.44 7.13
CA ASP A 786 -21.05 -2.41 7.07
C ASP A 786 -19.82 -2.81 7.88
N ALA A 787 -18.66 -2.92 7.20
CA ALA A 787 -17.40 -3.22 7.86
C ALA A 787 -17.04 -2.18 8.94
N ALA A 788 -17.38 -0.90 8.72
CA ALA A 788 -17.15 0.15 9.72
C ALA A 788 -17.95 -0.09 11.00
N VAL A 789 -19.17 -0.64 10.89
CA VAL A 789 -19.97 -1.04 12.07
C VAL A 789 -19.29 -2.22 12.79
N GLY A 790 -18.82 -3.22 12.04
CA GLY A 790 -18.06 -4.34 12.62
C GLY A 790 -16.82 -3.86 13.38
N ALA A 791 -16.08 -2.90 12.82
CA ALA A 791 -14.94 -2.27 13.47
C ALA A 791 -15.36 -1.53 14.76
N ALA A 792 -16.42 -0.72 14.70
CA ALA A 792 -16.94 0.02 15.87
C ALA A 792 -17.31 -0.90 17.04
N LEU A 793 -17.83 -2.09 16.75
CA LEU A 793 -18.25 -3.07 17.76
C LEU A 793 -17.12 -3.92 18.32
N THR A 794 -15.97 -3.96 17.68
CA THR A 794 -14.84 -4.81 18.09
C THR A 794 -14.40 -4.64 19.56
N PRO A 795 -14.46 -3.44 20.18
CA PRO A 795 -14.21 -3.28 21.63
C PRO A 795 -15.04 -4.22 22.52
N SER A 796 -16.25 -4.61 22.07
CA SER A 796 -17.11 -5.55 22.80
C SER A 796 -16.54 -6.97 22.89
N LEU A 797 -15.64 -7.36 21.97
CA LEU A 797 -15.01 -8.70 21.93
C LEU A 797 -14.19 -9.03 23.18
N LEU A 798 -13.65 -8.02 23.87
CA LEU A 798 -12.87 -8.22 25.11
C LEU A 798 -13.72 -8.29 26.37
N SER A 799 -14.93 -7.73 26.35
CA SER A 799 -15.79 -7.58 27.53
C SER A 799 -16.60 -8.84 27.87
N GLY A 800 -16.61 -9.84 26.98
CA GLY A 800 -17.48 -11.01 27.08
C GLY A 800 -18.98 -10.69 26.98
N SER A 801 -19.34 -9.41 26.74
CA SER A 801 -20.69 -8.91 26.62
C SER A 801 -20.91 -8.42 25.18
N PRO A 802 -21.61 -9.18 24.32
CA PRO A 802 -21.84 -8.77 22.93
C PRO A 802 -22.77 -7.54 22.90
N VAL A 803 -22.41 -6.55 22.09
CA VAL A 803 -23.31 -5.45 21.75
C VAL A 803 -24.21 -5.94 20.62
N VAL A 804 -25.50 -6.07 20.91
CA VAL A 804 -26.56 -6.48 19.98
C VAL A 804 -26.99 -5.24 19.17
N LEU A 805 -26.91 -5.30 17.82
CA LEU A 805 -27.17 -4.18 16.89
C LEU A 805 -28.64 -4.04 16.49
N ASP A 806 -29.41 -3.13 17.06
CA ASP A 806 -30.75 -2.79 16.59
C ASP A 806 -30.61 -1.91 15.33
N VAL A 807 -30.84 -2.51 14.15
CA VAL A 807 -30.67 -1.85 12.84
C VAL A 807 -31.91 -1.07 12.45
#